data_AF-A0A8J5FJA8-F1
#
_entry.id   AF-A0A8J5FJA8-F1
#
_cell.length_a   1.000
_cell.length_b   1.000
_cell.length_c   1.000
_cell.angle_alpha   90.00
_cell.angle_beta   90.00
_cell.angle_gamma   90.00
#
_symmetry.space_group_name_H-M   'P 1'
#
loop_
_entity.id
_entity.type
_entity.pdbx_description
1 polymer ?
#
loop_
_entity_poly.entity_id
_entity_poly.type
_entity_poly.pdbx_seq_one_letter_code
_entity_poly.pdbx_strand_id
1 'polypeptide(L)'
;MEFCLKFLSFSLLFLASATLPYGHIAFFDDFWQNRAAEARNNTLNAHVSDPETVVNSFNAAAANLTGRSLQGRGKRGGLCFATNPIDRCWRCRADWASDRKRLAQCSKGFGHAASGGVLGRMFVVTDPSDDDLMDPRPGTLRYGVTRAAPLWIVFARDMVIRLQQELMINSYKTIDGRGADVHIAYGAGLTIQFVQHVIVHNLHIHDIKPGSGGNIRDSEHHWGIRTLSDGDGINIFGASNIWIDHISMFNCADGLIDAIEASTAITISNCHLTRHNDVIRIELDTVTHRESAAESEWKNWNWRSEDDLYMNGAFFVQSGLDTAARSRTFLSSSIVIVLTEVILRREMEFHGAAAGFERIFLLAFCVSGIWSAYIYQGVLQETVSTKLFGPDGKRFEHLSFLNLAQNVVCLVWSFIMIKLLSKSSSGGAPLRSYWSPSITNTIGPAMGIEALKYISYPAQVLAKSTKMIPVMLVGALVYGIKYTIPEYICTFLVAGGVSSFALLKTSSKTIKKLAHPNAPLGYGLCFLNLAFDGFTNATQDSIKARFPKTSAWEIMLGMNFWGTIYNVIYMFGWPNGSGYEAVRFCQEHPEAAWDILMFCLCGAVGQNFIFLTISQFGSLANTTITTTRKFVSIVVSSLISGNPLSPKQWTSVAMVFSGLSIQIFLKWKKLQRRKEDKKAA
;
A
#
# COMPACT_ATOMS: atom_id res chain seq x y z
N MET A 1 -12.74 5.62 4.07
CA MET A 1 -11.39 5.10 4.38
C MET A 1 -11.46 3.81 5.18
N GLU A 2 -12.14 3.77 6.34
CA GLU A 2 -12.37 2.56 7.16
C GLU A 2 -12.96 1.35 6.37
N PHE A 3 -13.89 1.65 5.45
CA PHE A 3 -14.47 0.67 4.51
C PHE A 3 -13.44 0.09 3.52
N CYS A 4 -12.53 0.92 3.00
CA CYS A 4 -11.46 0.47 2.10
C CYS A 4 -10.37 -0.29 2.85
N LEU A 5 -10.03 0.08 4.10
CA LEU A 5 -9.02 -0.61 4.91
C LEU A 5 -9.47 -2.00 5.35
N LYS A 6 -10.74 -2.18 5.76
CA LYS A 6 -11.27 -3.50 6.11
C LYS A 6 -11.50 -4.40 4.88
N PHE A 7 -11.81 -3.78 3.75
CA PHE A 7 -11.82 -4.43 2.44
C PHE A 7 -10.41 -4.86 2.00
N LEU A 8 -9.40 -4.03 2.30
CA LEU A 8 -7.97 -4.27 2.06
C LEU A 8 -7.52 -5.50 2.83
N SER A 9 -7.74 -5.53 4.14
CA SER A 9 -7.25 -6.60 5.01
C SER A 9 -7.84 -7.95 4.62
N PHE A 10 -9.14 -8.03 4.34
CA PHE A 10 -9.78 -9.29 3.97
C PHE A 10 -9.42 -9.77 2.55
N SER A 11 -9.33 -8.85 1.57
CA SER A 11 -8.96 -9.21 0.20
C SER A 11 -7.47 -9.56 0.07
N LEU A 12 -6.59 -8.91 0.85
CA LEU A 12 -5.17 -9.22 0.95
C LEU A 12 -4.90 -10.51 1.71
N LEU A 13 -5.61 -10.78 2.83
CA LEU A 13 -5.54 -12.07 3.54
C LEU A 13 -5.92 -13.23 2.61
N PHE A 14 -6.92 -13.03 1.75
CA PHE A 14 -7.38 -14.08 0.85
C PHE A 14 -6.49 -14.24 -0.38
N LEU A 15 -6.01 -13.15 -0.99
CA LEU A 15 -4.96 -13.22 -2.03
C LEU A 15 -3.69 -13.87 -1.49
N ALA A 16 -3.27 -13.55 -0.26
CA ALA A 16 -2.14 -14.18 0.41
C ALA A 16 -2.36 -15.69 0.62
N SER A 17 -3.61 -16.12 0.90
CA SER A 17 -3.96 -17.55 1.00
C SER A 17 -4.03 -18.27 -0.35
N ALA A 18 -4.41 -17.58 -1.44
CA ALA A 18 -4.54 -18.15 -2.78
C ALA A 18 -3.19 -18.23 -3.54
N THR A 19 -2.17 -17.54 -3.04
CA THR A 19 -0.76 -17.63 -3.46
C THR A 19 0.06 -18.66 -2.65
N LEU A 20 -0.60 -19.48 -1.81
CA LEU A 20 0.06 -20.50 -0.98
C LEU A 20 0.52 -21.77 -1.72
N PRO A 21 0.65 -21.74 -3.05
CA PRO A 21 1.85 -22.35 -3.59
C PRO A 21 2.51 -21.39 -4.59
N TYR A 22 3.75 -21.02 -4.30
CA TYR A 22 4.68 -20.25 -5.15
C TYR A 22 4.53 -18.72 -5.13
N GLY A 23 4.66 -18.13 -3.95
CA GLY A 23 5.09 -16.73 -3.81
C GLY A 23 5.93 -16.57 -2.55
N HIS A 24 7.25 -16.52 -2.69
CA HIS A 24 8.16 -16.16 -1.61
C HIS A 24 7.93 -14.70 -1.19
N ILE A 25 6.98 -14.49 -0.28
CA ILE A 25 6.93 -13.31 0.60
C ILE A 25 7.76 -13.68 1.82
N ALA A 26 8.60 -12.76 2.29
CA ALA A 26 9.46 -12.96 3.46
C ALA A 26 8.60 -13.30 4.70
N PHE A 27 8.37 -14.59 4.92
CA PHE A 27 7.94 -15.10 6.21
C PHE A 27 9.08 -14.76 7.17
N PHE A 28 8.78 -14.03 8.25
CA PHE A 28 9.74 -13.90 9.34
C PHE A 28 10.18 -15.32 9.71
N ASP A 29 11.46 -15.60 9.53
CA ASP A 29 12.05 -16.85 9.96
C ASP A 29 11.84 -17.02 11.48
N ASP A 30 12.08 -18.24 11.97
CA ASP A 30 11.89 -18.56 13.38
C ASP A 30 12.69 -17.61 14.30
N PHE A 31 13.84 -17.10 13.83
CA PHE A 31 14.63 -16.12 14.57
C PHE A 31 13.89 -14.78 14.73
N TRP A 32 13.34 -14.24 13.65
CA TRP A 32 12.58 -12.99 13.66
C TRP A 32 11.25 -13.12 14.42
N GLN A 33 10.57 -14.25 14.36
CA GLN A 33 9.35 -14.49 15.15
C GLN A 33 9.64 -14.49 16.65
N ASN A 34 10.70 -15.19 17.07
CA ASN A 34 11.13 -15.19 18.47
C ASN A 34 11.54 -13.79 18.93
N ARG A 35 12.29 -13.06 18.10
CA ARG A 35 12.72 -11.68 18.38
C ARG A 35 11.53 -10.73 18.50
N ALA A 36 10.53 -10.85 17.64
CA ALA A 36 9.30 -10.06 17.71
C ALA A 36 8.49 -10.34 18.99
N ALA A 37 8.39 -11.62 19.39
CA ALA A 37 7.72 -12.01 20.62
C ALA A 37 8.43 -11.48 21.87
N GLU A 38 9.76 -11.54 21.91
CA GLU A 38 10.56 -10.94 22.98
C GLU A 38 10.40 -9.42 23.01
N ALA A 39 10.49 -8.77 21.85
CA ALA A 39 10.34 -7.33 21.71
C ALA A 39 8.97 -6.85 22.23
N ARG A 40 7.89 -7.61 21.98
CA ARG A 40 6.56 -7.30 22.53
C ARG A 40 6.52 -7.33 24.06
N ASN A 41 7.22 -8.27 24.70
CA ASN A 41 7.32 -8.28 26.16
C ASN A 41 8.14 -7.09 26.67
N ASN A 42 9.22 -6.73 25.97
CA ASN A 42 10.05 -5.58 26.31
C ASN A 42 9.28 -4.24 26.17
N THR A 43 8.47 -4.08 25.12
CA THR A 43 7.63 -2.87 24.95
C THR A 43 6.56 -2.78 26.03
N LEU A 44 5.93 -3.88 26.44
CA LEU A 44 5.00 -3.91 27.57
C LEU A 44 5.69 -3.51 28.89
N ASN A 45 6.91 -3.99 29.14
CA ASN A 45 7.68 -3.64 30.34
C ASN A 45 8.16 -2.18 30.34
N ALA A 46 8.45 -1.63 29.17
CA ALA A 46 8.87 -0.24 29.00
C ALA A 46 7.69 0.76 28.98
N HIS A 47 6.45 0.24 28.94
CA HIS A 47 5.26 1.07 28.89
C HIS A 47 5.08 1.87 30.18
N VAL A 48 4.85 3.18 30.03
CA VAL A 48 4.58 4.08 31.16
C VAL A 48 3.07 4.32 31.23
N SER A 49 2.45 3.83 32.31
CA SER A 49 0.99 3.96 32.53
C SER A 49 0.53 5.39 32.79
N ASP A 50 1.39 6.22 33.38
CA ASP A 50 1.11 7.65 33.63
C ASP A 50 2.11 8.55 32.88
N PRO A 51 1.84 8.88 31.61
CA PRO A 51 2.74 9.67 30.78
C PRO A 51 2.95 11.10 31.28
N GLU A 52 2.02 11.66 32.07
CA GLU A 52 2.12 13.02 32.59
C GLU A 52 3.26 13.16 33.59
N THR A 53 3.53 12.11 34.38
CA THR A 53 4.65 12.11 35.34
C THR A 53 6.01 12.31 34.67
N VAL A 54 6.20 11.68 33.51
CA VAL A 54 7.44 11.78 32.72
C VAL A 54 7.64 13.20 32.19
N VAL A 55 6.55 13.79 31.70
CA VAL A 55 6.52 15.15 31.15
C VAL A 55 6.74 16.19 32.24
N ASN A 56 6.02 16.07 33.36
CA ASN A 56 6.15 16.94 34.51
C ASN A 56 7.57 16.88 35.11
N SER A 57 8.18 15.70 35.15
CA SER A 57 9.57 15.52 35.57
C SER A 57 10.55 16.25 34.64
N PHE A 58 10.35 16.17 33.33
CA PHE A 58 11.14 16.92 32.35
C PHE A 58 10.95 18.43 32.49
N ASN A 59 9.70 18.91 32.58
CA ASN A 59 9.37 20.33 32.74
C ASN A 59 9.96 20.90 34.03
N ALA A 60 9.92 20.16 35.14
CA ALA A 60 10.58 20.56 36.39
C ALA A 60 12.10 20.67 36.23
N ALA A 61 12.74 19.75 35.48
CA ALA A 61 14.16 19.84 35.18
C ALA A 61 14.50 21.05 34.30
N ALA A 62 13.63 21.39 33.32
CA ALA A 62 13.76 22.56 32.47
C ALA A 62 13.57 23.87 33.27
N ALA A 63 12.56 23.96 34.12
CA ALA A 63 12.31 25.13 34.98
C ALA A 63 13.47 25.42 35.96
N ASN A 64 14.14 24.37 36.45
CA ASN A 64 15.35 24.53 37.27
C ASN A 64 16.54 25.16 36.52
N LEU A 65 16.52 25.21 35.17
CA LEU A 65 17.51 25.92 34.37
C LEU A 65 17.22 27.42 34.33
N THR A 66 15.97 27.79 34.06
CA THR A 66 15.54 29.19 33.92
C THR A 66 15.61 29.93 35.26
N GLY A 67 15.27 29.27 36.38
CA GLY A 67 15.38 29.85 37.73
C GLY A 67 16.81 30.23 38.15
N ARG A 68 17.85 29.54 37.63
CA ARG A 68 19.26 29.87 37.90
C ARG A 68 19.84 30.91 36.92
N SER A 69 19.25 31.05 35.73
CA SER A 69 19.63 32.07 34.74
C SER A 69 19.39 33.50 35.24
N LEU A 70 18.34 33.70 36.04
CA LEU A 70 17.98 35.02 36.59
C LEU A 70 18.82 35.48 37.79
N GLN A 71 19.67 34.63 38.37
CA GLN A 71 20.50 34.95 39.54
C GLN A 71 22.00 35.16 39.23
N GLY A 72 22.40 35.12 37.95
CA GLY A 72 23.80 35.07 37.54
C GLY A 72 24.26 36.19 36.60
N ARG A 73 23.80 37.44 36.77
CA ARG A 73 24.47 38.61 36.13
C ARG A 73 25.77 38.92 36.90
N GLY A 74 26.79 38.08 36.72
CA GLY A 74 28.14 38.27 37.26
C GLY A 74 29.18 37.83 36.24
N LYS A 75 29.92 38.79 35.67
CA LYS A 75 31.02 38.60 34.72
C LYS A 75 32.07 37.59 35.23
N ARG A 76 32.52 36.65 34.38
CA ARG A 76 33.94 36.32 34.03
C ARG A 76 34.09 34.90 33.42
N GLY A 77 34.70 34.83 32.22
CA GLY A 77 35.46 33.68 31.69
C GLY A 77 34.68 32.51 31.08
N GLY A 78 34.50 32.49 29.76
CA GLY A 78 34.30 31.30 28.91
C GLY A 78 33.53 30.07 29.44
N LEU A 79 32.45 30.25 30.21
CA LEU A 79 31.67 29.13 30.75
C LEU A 79 30.95 28.38 29.61
N CYS A 80 31.04 27.05 29.62
CA CYS A 80 30.19 26.21 28.78
C CYS A 80 28.72 26.56 28.98
N PHE A 81 28.02 26.76 27.87
CA PHE A 81 26.61 27.12 27.84
C PHE A 81 25.79 25.91 27.36
N ALA A 82 24.96 25.37 28.25
CA ALA A 82 23.97 24.34 27.93
C ALA A 82 22.56 24.89 28.16
N THR A 83 21.73 24.84 27.13
CA THR A 83 20.39 25.46 27.11
C THR A 83 19.28 24.54 27.63
N ASN A 84 19.54 23.24 27.75
CA ASN A 84 18.53 22.25 28.13
C ASN A 84 19.06 21.23 29.16
N PRO A 85 18.17 20.47 29.84
CA PRO A 85 18.57 19.59 30.94
C PRO A 85 19.46 18.42 30.51
N ILE A 86 19.29 17.95 29.27
CA ILE A 86 20.04 16.83 28.69
C ILE A 86 21.49 17.28 28.46
N ASP A 87 21.70 18.37 27.73
CA ASP A 87 23.04 18.91 27.45
C ASP A 87 23.77 19.32 28.74
N ARG A 88 23.06 19.90 29.71
CA ARG A 88 23.68 20.30 30.98
C ARG A 88 24.28 19.13 31.75
N CYS A 89 23.73 17.93 31.60
CA CYS A 89 24.19 16.74 32.31
C CYS A 89 25.59 16.27 31.87
N TRP A 90 25.99 16.52 30.61
CA TRP A 90 27.26 16.04 30.06
C TRP A 90 28.13 17.10 29.38
N ARG A 91 27.55 18.02 28.60
CA ARG A 91 28.27 18.91 27.66
C ARG A 91 29.22 19.89 28.35
N CYS A 92 28.88 20.33 29.55
CA CYS A 92 29.66 21.30 30.31
C CYS A 92 30.66 20.69 31.29
N ARG A 93 30.91 19.39 31.20
CA ARG A 93 31.95 18.76 31.99
C ARG A 93 33.25 18.72 31.20
N ALA A 94 34.39 19.03 31.85
CA ALA A 94 35.69 18.98 31.20
C ALA A 94 36.12 17.55 30.81
N ASP A 95 35.55 16.52 31.45
CA ASP A 95 35.87 15.11 31.26
C ASP A 95 34.94 14.39 30.27
N TRP A 96 34.08 15.08 29.52
CA TRP A 96 33.13 14.43 28.61
C TRP A 96 33.81 13.51 27.59
N ALA A 97 35.03 13.88 27.15
CA ALA A 97 35.79 13.14 26.15
C ALA A 97 36.44 11.88 26.72
N SER A 98 36.81 11.88 28.01
CA SER A 98 37.36 10.72 28.72
C SER A 98 36.27 9.83 29.32
N ASP A 99 35.13 10.40 29.73
CA ASP A 99 33.94 9.72 30.25
C ASP A 99 32.77 9.81 29.25
N ARG A 100 33.00 9.28 28.04
CA ARG A 100 31.99 9.30 26.96
C ARG A 100 30.68 8.64 27.35
N LYS A 101 30.77 7.54 28.11
CA LYS A 101 29.66 6.66 28.46
C LYS A 101 28.65 7.29 29.42
N ARG A 102 29.08 8.30 30.18
CA ARG A 102 28.19 9.08 31.05
C ARG A 102 26.98 9.66 30.32
N LEU A 103 27.10 9.92 29.02
CA LEU A 103 25.99 10.38 28.18
C LEU A 103 24.72 9.53 28.38
N ALA A 104 24.84 8.21 28.53
CA ALA A 104 23.70 7.31 28.72
C ALA A 104 22.86 7.61 29.97
N GLN A 105 23.40 8.34 30.96
CA GLN A 105 22.67 8.76 32.17
C GLN A 105 21.94 10.10 32.00
N CYS A 106 22.12 10.76 30.85
CA CYS A 106 21.62 12.11 30.61
C CYS A 106 20.29 12.16 29.84
N SER A 107 19.84 11.02 29.31
CA SER A 107 18.54 10.92 28.66
C SER A 107 17.40 11.33 29.60
N LYS A 108 16.39 11.97 29.03
CA LYS A 108 15.16 12.39 29.72
C LYS A 108 13.94 12.01 28.88
N GLY A 109 12.74 12.12 29.44
CA GLY A 109 11.51 11.75 28.74
C GLY A 109 11.27 10.25 28.73
N PHE A 110 10.49 9.77 27.76
CA PHE A 110 10.08 8.37 27.71
C PHE A 110 11.25 7.40 27.46
N GLY A 111 12.25 7.80 26.68
CA GLY A 111 13.49 7.03 26.43
C GLY A 111 14.59 7.21 27.48
N HIS A 112 14.29 7.69 28.70
CA HIS A 112 15.30 7.90 29.75
C HIS A 112 16.03 6.63 30.19
N ALA A 113 15.43 5.45 30.00
CA ALA A 113 16.00 4.15 30.32
C ALA A 113 16.91 3.58 29.20
N ALA A 114 17.09 4.29 28.08
CA ALA A 114 17.99 3.87 27.01
C ALA A 114 19.45 3.84 27.50
N SER A 115 19.95 2.64 27.82
CA SER A 115 21.30 2.44 28.36
C SER A 115 22.36 2.30 27.26
N GLY A 116 21.93 1.99 26.03
CA GLY A 116 22.83 1.83 24.89
C GLY A 116 23.89 0.74 25.15
N GLY A 117 25.11 1.01 24.71
CA GLY A 117 26.27 0.16 24.90
C GLY A 117 27.07 0.43 26.17
N VAL A 118 26.48 1.02 27.22
CA VAL A 118 27.23 1.50 28.41
C VAL A 118 28.06 0.39 29.08
N LEU A 119 27.51 -0.82 29.18
CA LEU A 119 28.18 -2.00 29.75
C LEU A 119 29.20 -2.65 28.80
N GLY A 120 29.21 -2.24 27.53
CA GLY A 120 30.02 -2.79 26.47
C GLY A 120 31.45 -2.25 26.43
N ARG A 121 32.33 -2.89 25.67
CA ARG A 121 33.63 -2.28 25.34
C ARG A 121 33.46 -1.14 24.32
N MET A 122 34.45 -0.26 24.24
CA MET A 122 34.54 0.70 23.14
C MET A 122 34.86 -0.05 21.85
N PHE A 123 34.17 0.28 20.77
CA PHE A 123 34.44 -0.22 19.42
C PHE A 123 34.71 0.98 18.51
N VAL A 124 35.86 1.00 17.84
CA VAL A 124 36.26 2.12 16.98
C VAL A 124 36.06 1.73 15.53
N VAL A 125 35.21 2.46 14.82
CA VAL A 125 35.05 2.34 13.37
C VAL A 125 36.24 3.01 12.70
N THR A 126 36.99 2.22 11.94
CA THR A 126 38.20 2.65 11.22
C THR A 126 38.02 2.61 9.70
N ASP A 127 37.00 1.89 9.23
CA ASP A 127 36.71 1.67 7.82
C ASP A 127 35.25 2.08 7.50
N PRO A 128 35.03 3.03 6.58
CA PRO A 128 33.70 3.50 6.21
C PRO A 128 32.99 2.63 5.16
N SER A 129 33.63 1.58 4.65
CA SER A 129 33.05 0.69 3.63
C SER A 129 31.93 -0.20 4.18
N ASP A 130 31.05 -0.62 3.27
CA ASP A 130 29.92 -1.52 3.53
C ASP A 130 29.83 -2.58 2.43
N ASP A 131 30.97 -3.18 2.10
CA ASP A 131 31.15 -4.01 0.89
C ASP A 131 30.53 -5.40 1.02
N ASP A 132 30.48 -5.96 2.23
CA ASP A 132 29.91 -7.27 2.53
C ASP A 132 28.78 -7.15 3.57
N LEU A 133 27.57 -7.44 3.12
CA LEU A 133 26.35 -7.34 3.91
C LEU A 133 26.12 -8.55 4.81
N MET A 134 26.76 -9.68 4.52
CA MET A 134 26.60 -10.93 5.25
C MET A 134 27.76 -11.14 6.21
N ASP A 135 29.00 -10.92 5.80
CA ASP A 135 30.19 -11.03 6.66
C ASP A 135 30.95 -9.70 6.75
N PRO A 136 30.40 -8.71 7.49
CA PRO A 136 30.98 -7.37 7.53
C PRO A 136 32.38 -7.41 8.16
N ARG A 137 33.33 -6.69 7.55
CA ARG A 137 34.72 -6.69 8.02
C ARG A 137 34.86 -6.06 9.40
N PRO A 138 35.68 -6.62 10.32
CA PRO A 138 36.03 -5.96 11.56
C PRO A 138 36.58 -4.54 11.32
N GLY A 139 36.09 -3.57 12.09
CA GLY A 139 36.41 -2.15 11.93
C GLY A 139 35.41 -1.35 11.10
N THR A 140 34.43 -2.00 10.46
CA THR A 140 33.29 -1.33 9.80
C THR A 140 32.14 -1.07 10.79
N LEU A 141 31.25 -0.14 10.44
CA LEU A 141 30.06 0.16 11.25
C LEU A 141 29.10 -1.05 11.32
N ARG A 142 28.84 -1.73 10.20
CA ARG A 142 27.97 -2.93 10.15
C ARG A 142 28.45 -4.05 11.04
N TYR A 143 29.76 -4.27 11.11
CA TYR A 143 30.31 -5.26 12.02
C TYR A 143 29.99 -4.91 13.48
N GLY A 144 30.21 -3.66 13.89
CA GLY A 144 29.97 -3.20 15.27
C GLY A 144 28.51 -3.28 15.70
N VAL A 145 27.58 -2.79 14.87
CA VAL A 145 26.16 -2.72 15.26
C VAL A 145 25.45 -4.08 15.30
N THR A 146 25.96 -5.08 14.57
CA THR A 146 25.34 -6.43 14.51
C THR A 146 25.79 -7.37 15.64
N ARG A 147 26.87 -7.05 16.37
CA ARG A 147 27.38 -7.89 17.47
C ARG A 147 26.33 -8.14 18.55
N ALA A 148 26.33 -9.32 19.16
CA ALA A 148 25.42 -9.64 20.26
C ALA A 148 25.82 -8.90 21.55
N ALA A 149 27.13 -8.74 21.80
CA ALA A 149 27.62 -8.03 22.98
C ALA A 149 27.24 -6.53 22.96
N PRO A 150 27.00 -5.90 24.13
CA PRO A 150 26.87 -4.46 24.22
C PRO A 150 28.12 -3.77 23.68
N LEU A 151 27.97 -2.68 22.92
CA LEU A 151 29.10 -1.93 22.37
C LEU A 151 28.84 -0.43 22.32
N TRP A 152 29.85 0.34 22.73
CA TRP A 152 29.90 1.79 22.56
C TRP A 152 30.75 2.11 21.34
N ILE A 153 30.09 2.42 20.24
CA ILE A 153 30.69 2.59 18.91
C ILE A 153 31.08 4.06 18.72
N VAL A 154 32.35 4.29 18.40
CA VAL A 154 32.92 5.62 18.08
C VAL A 154 33.66 5.55 16.76
N PHE A 155 34.08 6.71 16.24
CA PHE A 155 34.69 6.83 14.92
C PHE A 155 36.13 7.34 15.05
N ALA A 156 37.06 6.74 14.32
CA ALA A 156 38.49 7.07 14.40
C ALA A 156 38.83 8.43 13.78
N ARG A 157 38.02 8.89 12.82
CA ARG A 157 38.20 10.11 12.02
C ARG A 157 36.89 10.47 11.34
N ASP A 158 36.84 11.66 10.76
CA ASP A 158 35.74 12.10 9.90
C ASP A 158 35.54 11.11 8.76
N MET A 159 34.28 10.76 8.47
CA MET A 159 33.96 9.80 7.43
C MET A 159 32.54 9.93 6.87
N VAL A 160 32.41 9.64 5.59
CA VAL A 160 31.14 9.47 4.89
C VAL A 160 30.93 7.98 4.63
N ILE A 161 29.91 7.41 5.28
CA ILE A 161 29.55 6.00 5.20
C ILE A 161 28.35 5.90 4.25
N ARG A 162 28.55 5.20 3.14
CA ARG A 162 27.48 4.87 2.19
C ARG A 162 27.04 3.43 2.39
N LEU A 163 25.90 3.26 3.05
CA LEU A 163 25.30 1.95 3.29
C LEU A 163 24.72 1.40 1.98
N GLN A 164 25.07 0.17 1.60
CA GLN A 164 24.53 -0.43 0.37
C GLN A 164 23.07 -0.86 0.56
N GLN A 165 22.74 -1.35 1.76
CA GLN A 165 21.39 -1.72 2.19
C GLN A 165 21.18 -1.28 3.64
N GLU A 166 19.94 -1.37 4.12
CA GLU A 166 19.56 -1.00 5.49
C GLU A 166 20.56 -1.53 6.53
N LEU A 167 20.91 -0.66 7.48
CA LEU A 167 21.79 -1.03 8.57
C LEU A 167 20.98 -1.49 9.78
N MET A 168 20.90 -2.81 9.95
CA MET A 168 20.22 -3.43 11.08
C MET A 168 21.04 -3.26 12.37
N ILE A 169 20.45 -2.58 13.36
CA ILE A 169 21.11 -2.32 14.65
C ILE A 169 20.59 -3.31 15.70
N ASN A 170 21.51 -4.00 16.38
CA ASN A 170 21.18 -4.93 17.46
C ASN A 170 20.98 -4.19 18.80
N SER A 171 20.43 -4.87 19.81
CA SER A 171 20.20 -4.31 21.15
C SER A 171 21.52 -3.89 21.83
N TYR A 172 21.41 -2.98 22.80
CA TYR A 172 22.53 -2.50 23.63
C TYR A 172 23.67 -1.88 22.82
N LYS A 173 23.33 -0.98 21.90
CA LYS A 173 24.30 -0.27 21.05
C LYS A 173 24.22 1.22 21.29
N THR A 174 25.38 1.85 21.36
CA THR A 174 25.49 3.30 21.25
C THR A 174 26.32 3.63 20.02
N ILE A 175 25.79 4.43 19.11
CA ILE A 175 26.56 5.01 18.01
C ILE A 175 26.84 6.47 18.39
N ASP A 176 28.08 6.77 18.75
CA ASP A 176 28.53 8.06 19.27
C ASP A 176 29.48 8.73 18.28
N GLY A 177 28.96 9.66 17.48
CA GLY A 177 29.73 10.42 16.52
C GLY A 177 30.57 11.55 17.12
N ARG A 178 30.55 11.79 18.45
CA ARG A 178 31.32 12.92 19.02
C ARG A 178 32.81 12.78 18.74
N GLY A 179 33.43 13.86 18.31
CA GLY A 179 34.86 13.92 18.01
C GLY A 179 35.24 13.53 16.60
N ALA A 180 34.27 13.26 15.72
CA ALA A 180 34.45 13.09 14.28
C ALA A 180 33.23 13.66 13.55
N ASP A 181 33.42 14.13 12.32
CA ASP A 181 32.32 14.48 11.43
C ASP A 181 31.86 13.25 10.64
N VAL A 182 30.72 12.67 11.05
CA VAL A 182 30.26 11.36 10.57
C VAL A 182 28.96 11.52 9.81
N HIS A 183 29.03 11.22 8.52
CA HIS A 183 27.90 11.28 7.60
C HIS A 183 27.46 9.87 7.20
N ILE A 184 26.17 9.57 7.35
CA ILE A 184 25.52 8.41 6.72
C ILE A 184 24.71 8.95 5.55
N ALA A 185 25.17 8.71 4.32
CA ALA A 185 24.62 9.39 3.16
C ALA A 185 24.74 8.62 1.85
N TYR A 186 23.90 9.01 0.88
CA TYR A 186 23.90 8.51 -0.51
C TYR A 186 23.59 7.03 -0.68
N GLY A 187 23.10 6.39 0.38
CA GLY A 187 22.80 4.96 0.49
C GLY A 187 21.55 4.74 1.34
N ALA A 188 21.40 3.55 1.90
CA ALA A 188 20.28 3.21 2.77
C ALA A 188 20.39 3.83 4.18
N GLY A 189 19.30 3.82 4.93
CA GLY A 189 19.21 4.35 6.29
C GLY A 189 19.48 3.33 7.41
N LEU A 190 19.16 3.74 8.63
CA LEU A 190 19.30 2.94 9.85
C LEU A 190 17.99 2.25 10.22
N THR A 191 18.06 0.98 10.65
CA THR A 191 16.88 0.21 11.03
C THR A 191 17.05 -0.40 12.42
N ILE A 192 16.19 0.02 13.35
CA ILE A 192 16.13 -0.39 14.76
C ILE A 192 14.86 -1.23 14.92
N GLN A 193 14.96 -2.53 14.63
CA GLN A 193 13.80 -3.42 14.57
C GLN A 193 13.86 -4.52 15.63
N PHE A 194 12.79 -4.65 16.43
CA PHE A 194 12.65 -5.65 17.50
C PHE A 194 13.87 -5.72 18.43
N VAL A 195 14.31 -4.56 18.90
CA VAL A 195 15.47 -4.40 19.79
C VAL A 195 15.17 -3.43 20.92
N GLN A 196 16.07 -3.40 21.89
CA GLN A 196 15.99 -2.47 23.01
C GLN A 196 17.33 -1.83 23.36
N HIS A 197 17.26 -0.70 24.07
CA HIS A 197 18.42 0.04 24.59
C HIS A 197 19.40 0.43 23.49
N VAL A 198 18.95 1.27 22.55
CA VAL A 198 19.79 1.81 21.47
C VAL A 198 19.89 3.33 21.62
N ILE A 199 21.11 3.86 21.50
CA ILE A 199 21.40 5.29 21.49
C ILE A 199 22.06 5.64 20.15
N VAL A 200 21.51 6.61 19.43
CA VAL A 200 22.11 7.18 18.21
C VAL A 200 22.39 8.65 18.49
N HIS A 201 23.67 9.03 18.49
CA HIS A 201 24.10 10.35 18.95
C HIS A 201 25.14 11.01 18.03
N ASN A 202 24.94 12.30 17.73
CA ASN A 202 25.89 13.16 17.01
C ASN A 202 26.29 12.65 15.61
N LEU A 203 25.30 12.36 14.75
CA LEU A 203 25.50 11.95 13.35
C LEU A 203 24.81 12.90 12.38
N HIS A 204 25.34 12.97 11.15
CA HIS A 204 24.71 13.61 10.00
C HIS A 204 24.10 12.53 9.10
N ILE A 205 22.78 12.52 8.90
CA ILE A 205 22.09 11.50 8.08
C ILE A 205 21.32 12.22 6.96
N HIS A 206 21.69 12.01 5.70
CA HIS A 206 21.07 12.75 4.59
C HIS A 206 21.23 12.08 3.24
N ASP A 207 20.45 12.51 2.24
CA ASP A 207 20.48 11.95 0.88
C ASP A 207 20.27 10.43 0.87
N ILE A 208 19.42 9.94 1.78
CA ILE A 208 19.10 8.52 1.94
C ILE A 208 18.22 8.06 0.78
N LYS A 209 18.48 6.85 0.31
CA LYS A 209 17.83 6.23 -0.84
C LYS A 209 17.27 4.85 -0.48
N PRO A 210 16.17 4.43 -1.14
CA PRO A 210 15.66 3.07 -1.05
C PRO A 210 16.74 2.04 -1.39
N GLY A 211 16.91 1.06 -0.52
CA GLY A 211 17.76 -0.12 -0.74
C GLY A 211 16.96 -1.19 -1.47
N SER A 212 17.59 -1.92 -2.40
CA SER A 212 16.95 -2.98 -3.18
C SER A 212 16.51 -4.20 -2.36
N GLY A 213 16.91 -4.30 -1.09
CA GLY A 213 16.76 -5.49 -0.27
C GLY A 213 17.82 -6.55 -0.58
N GLY A 214 17.63 -7.77 -0.08
CA GLY A 214 18.55 -8.90 -0.22
C GLY A 214 18.90 -9.56 1.12
N ASN A 215 19.91 -10.44 1.12
CA ASN A 215 20.42 -11.03 2.35
C ASN A 215 21.24 -10.00 3.14
N ILE A 216 20.78 -9.66 4.35
CA ILE A 216 21.40 -8.65 5.19
C ILE A 216 21.63 -9.22 6.59
N ARG A 217 22.84 -9.02 7.12
CA ARG A 217 23.19 -9.37 8.50
C ARG A 217 22.40 -8.52 9.49
N ASP A 218 21.68 -9.17 10.40
CA ASP A 218 20.87 -8.52 11.44
C ASP A 218 21.30 -8.87 12.88
N SER A 219 22.13 -9.90 13.04
CA SER A 219 22.74 -10.28 14.31
C SER A 219 24.10 -10.96 14.12
N GLU A 220 24.78 -11.29 15.21
CA GLU A 220 26.08 -11.94 15.17
C GLU A 220 26.04 -13.36 14.60
N HIS A 221 24.89 -14.02 14.55
CA HIS A 221 24.78 -15.38 14.01
C HIS A 221 23.64 -15.54 13.00
N HIS A 222 23.05 -14.43 12.56
CA HIS A 222 21.89 -14.44 11.68
C HIS A 222 21.94 -13.35 10.60
N TRP A 223 21.59 -13.73 9.37
CA TRP A 223 21.25 -12.84 8.27
C TRP A 223 19.95 -13.32 7.63
N GLY A 224 19.08 -12.38 7.27
CA GLY A 224 17.77 -12.67 6.69
C GLY A 224 17.57 -11.99 5.33
N ILE A 225 16.62 -12.51 4.54
CA ILE A 225 16.18 -11.86 3.30
C ILE A 225 15.30 -10.65 3.66
N ARG A 226 15.67 -9.49 3.17
CA ARG A 226 14.97 -8.22 3.34
C ARG A 226 14.37 -7.74 2.02
N THR A 227 13.19 -7.13 2.09
CA THR A 227 12.53 -6.50 0.94
C THR A 227 13.12 -5.11 0.64
N LEU A 228 12.60 -4.45 -0.39
CA LEU A 228 12.90 -3.05 -0.68
C LEU A 228 12.67 -2.20 0.58
N SER A 229 13.60 -1.30 0.90
CA SER A 229 13.43 -0.34 1.99
C SER A 229 12.80 0.95 1.51
N ASP A 230 12.03 1.62 2.36
CA ASP A 230 11.28 2.83 2.01
C ASP A 230 12.19 4.04 1.76
N GLY A 231 13.39 4.02 2.34
CA GLY A 231 14.37 5.10 2.21
C GLY A 231 14.28 6.14 3.33
N ASP A 232 13.80 5.71 4.51
CA ASP A 232 13.82 6.50 5.73
C ASP A 232 15.23 6.70 6.26
N GLY A 233 15.47 7.82 6.93
CA GLY A 233 16.74 8.07 7.62
C GLY A 233 16.98 7.11 8.79
N ILE A 234 16.03 7.04 9.72
CA ILE A 234 16.01 6.11 10.85
C ILE A 234 14.61 5.50 10.97
N ASN A 235 14.50 4.18 10.84
CA ASN A 235 13.28 3.42 11.05
C ASN A 235 13.33 2.66 12.40
N ILE A 236 12.33 2.85 13.24
CA ILE A 236 12.16 2.23 14.56
C ILE A 236 10.89 1.37 14.53
N PHE A 237 11.06 0.05 14.66
CA PHE A 237 9.98 -0.91 14.43
C PHE A 237 9.90 -1.92 15.57
N GLY A 238 8.81 -1.90 16.34
CA GLY A 238 8.63 -2.74 17.52
C GLY A 238 9.79 -2.69 18.51
N ALA A 239 10.39 -1.52 18.71
CA ALA A 239 11.56 -1.34 19.58
C ALA A 239 11.22 -0.57 20.86
N SER A 240 12.05 -0.73 21.90
CA SER A 240 11.86 -0.07 23.20
C SER A 240 13.13 0.53 23.78
N ASN A 241 13.00 1.57 24.61
CA ASN A 241 14.13 2.24 25.27
C ASN A 241 15.14 2.80 24.24
N ILE A 242 14.66 3.64 23.33
CA ILE A 242 15.45 4.23 22.24
C ILE A 242 15.71 5.71 22.49
N TRP A 243 16.93 6.16 22.21
CA TRP A 243 17.28 7.57 22.32
C TRP A 243 18.02 8.07 21.07
N ILE A 244 17.39 8.99 20.35
CA ILE A 244 17.96 9.69 19.19
C ILE A 244 18.29 11.11 19.64
N ASP A 245 19.56 11.48 19.58
CA ASP A 245 20.04 12.72 20.18
C ASP A 245 21.08 13.45 19.34
N HIS A 246 21.00 14.78 19.21
CA HIS A 246 21.99 15.56 18.44
C HIS A 246 22.19 15.07 17.00
N ILE A 247 21.12 14.63 16.34
CA ILE A 247 21.18 14.19 14.94
C ILE A 247 20.85 15.33 13.99
N SER A 248 21.64 15.50 12.94
CA SER A 248 21.33 16.41 11.84
C SER A 248 20.81 15.63 10.64
N MET A 249 19.58 15.89 10.22
CA MET A 249 18.92 15.14 9.15
C MET A 249 18.25 16.02 8.11
N PHE A 250 18.38 15.63 6.84
CA PHE A 250 17.72 16.30 5.72
C PHE A 250 17.67 15.43 4.45
N ASN A 251 16.73 15.73 3.55
CA ASN A 251 16.67 15.16 2.20
C ASN A 251 16.74 13.62 2.14
N CYS A 252 15.88 12.93 2.89
CA CYS A 252 15.70 11.47 2.74
C CYS A 252 14.64 11.17 1.66
N ALA A 253 14.46 9.91 1.27
CA ALA A 253 13.53 9.56 0.19
C ALA A 253 12.07 9.45 0.65
N ASP A 254 11.80 8.87 1.83
CA ASP A 254 10.48 8.86 2.48
C ASP A 254 10.51 9.70 3.78
N GLY A 255 10.58 9.10 4.98
CA GLY A 255 10.64 9.81 6.26
C GLY A 255 12.05 10.16 6.73
N LEU A 256 12.20 11.14 7.64
CA LEU A 256 13.47 11.25 8.40
C LEU A 256 13.48 10.21 9.52
N ILE A 257 12.49 10.23 10.41
CA ILE A 257 12.38 9.29 11.53
C ILE A 257 10.98 8.68 11.57
N ASP A 258 10.90 7.37 11.40
CA ASP A 258 9.65 6.61 11.49
C ASP A 258 9.67 5.70 12.72
N ALA A 259 8.63 5.77 13.54
CA ALA A 259 8.44 4.93 14.73
C ALA A 259 7.08 4.23 14.67
N ILE A 260 7.09 2.92 14.40
CA ILE A 260 5.89 2.12 14.11
C ILE A 260 5.89 0.77 14.86
N GLU A 261 4.83 -0.02 14.66
CA GLU A 261 4.64 -1.38 15.23
C GLU A 261 4.77 -1.43 16.77
N ALA A 262 4.00 -0.61 17.49
CA ALA A 262 3.99 -0.56 18.96
C ALA A 262 5.36 -0.25 19.61
N SER A 263 6.23 0.47 18.89
CA SER A 263 7.46 1.00 19.49
C SER A 263 7.14 1.99 20.62
N THR A 264 7.89 1.93 21.73
CA THR A 264 7.61 2.73 22.93
C THR A 264 8.88 3.10 23.69
N ALA A 265 8.76 3.95 24.72
CA ALA A 265 9.91 4.45 25.49
C ALA A 265 11.01 5.05 24.60
N ILE A 266 10.62 6.00 23.75
CA ILE A 266 11.50 6.68 22.80
C ILE A 266 11.66 8.14 23.20
N THR A 267 12.90 8.64 23.16
CA THR A 267 13.21 10.08 23.23
C THR A 267 13.91 10.51 21.95
N ILE A 268 13.40 11.56 21.30
CA ILE A 268 14.08 12.27 20.20
C ILE A 268 14.39 13.67 20.72
N SER A 269 15.67 14.02 20.88
CA SER A 269 16.11 15.27 21.51
C SER A 269 17.25 15.95 20.76
N ASN A 270 17.33 17.27 20.84
CA ASN A 270 18.44 18.06 20.30
C ASN A 270 18.74 17.83 18.79
N CYS A 271 17.78 17.34 18.01
CA CYS A 271 17.98 17.08 16.58
C CYS A 271 17.76 18.34 15.74
N HIS A 272 18.47 18.44 14.63
CA HIS A 272 18.31 19.47 13.62
C HIS A 272 17.76 18.85 12.33
N LEU A 273 16.44 18.97 12.13
CA LEU A 273 15.71 18.34 11.04
C LEU A 273 15.27 19.41 10.05
N THR A 274 15.74 19.34 8.80
CA THR A 274 15.50 20.41 7.80
C THR A 274 15.30 19.86 6.39
N ARG A 275 14.78 20.69 5.48
CA ARG A 275 14.65 20.38 4.03
C ARG A 275 14.01 19.01 3.78
N HIS A 276 12.87 18.76 4.42
CA HIS A 276 12.14 17.51 4.32
C HIS A 276 10.67 17.71 4.71
N ASN A 277 9.75 17.00 4.06
CA ASN A 277 8.31 17.16 4.28
C ASN A 277 7.77 16.21 5.37
N ASP A 278 8.21 14.95 5.32
CA ASP A 278 7.76 13.89 6.24
C ASP A 278 8.81 13.69 7.35
N VAL A 279 8.81 14.61 8.31
CA VAL A 279 9.93 14.78 9.26
C VAL A 279 9.93 13.67 10.32
N ILE A 280 8.82 13.46 11.02
CA ILE A 280 8.69 12.41 12.03
C ILE A 280 7.32 11.75 11.85
N ARG A 281 7.30 10.43 11.67
CA ARG A 281 6.08 9.62 11.66
C ARG A 281 6.02 8.76 12.92
N ILE A 282 4.92 8.85 13.66
CA ILE A 282 4.64 8.01 14.83
C ILE A 282 3.32 7.30 14.57
N GLU A 283 3.36 6.00 14.28
CA GLU A 283 2.18 5.19 14.01
C GLU A 283 1.83 4.36 15.24
N LEU A 284 0.63 4.63 15.79
CA LEU A 284 0.00 3.83 16.83
C LEU A 284 -1.18 3.07 16.19
N ASP A 285 -1.51 1.91 16.73
CA ASP A 285 -2.76 1.18 16.41
C ASP A 285 -4.04 2.05 16.59
N THR A 286 -3.93 3.23 17.20
CA THR A 286 -4.98 4.26 17.21
C THR A 286 -4.43 5.70 17.19
N VAL A 287 -4.76 6.40 16.08
CA VAL A 287 -4.88 7.86 15.81
C VAL A 287 -3.72 8.79 16.19
N THR A 288 -3.05 9.33 15.16
CA THR A 288 -2.13 10.48 15.25
C THR A 288 -2.25 11.46 14.07
N HIS A 289 -3.47 11.89 13.68
CA HIS A 289 -3.70 13.16 12.94
C HIS A 289 -5.20 13.56 12.96
N ARG A 290 -5.54 14.86 12.98
CA ARG A 290 -6.92 15.37 12.76
C ARG A 290 -7.32 15.30 11.28
N GLU A 291 -6.87 14.30 10.54
CA GLU A 291 -7.27 14.14 9.15
C GLU A 291 -8.51 13.27 9.06
N SER A 292 -9.54 13.77 8.40
CA SER A 292 -10.78 13.03 8.13
C SER A 292 -11.63 12.64 9.36
N ALA A 293 -11.25 13.03 10.58
CA ALA A 293 -12.07 12.88 11.78
C ALA A 293 -13.11 14.01 11.86
N ALA A 294 -14.38 13.65 12.10
CA ALA A 294 -15.43 14.64 12.30
C ALA A 294 -15.17 15.45 13.58
N GLU A 295 -15.67 16.68 13.66
CA GLU A 295 -15.49 17.53 14.85
C GLU A 295 -15.99 16.89 16.13
N SER A 296 -17.06 16.11 16.06
CA SER A 296 -17.59 15.33 17.18
C SER A 296 -16.62 14.25 17.71
N GLU A 297 -15.67 13.83 16.89
CA GLU A 297 -14.70 12.78 17.21
C GLU A 297 -13.44 13.40 17.80
N TRP A 298 -12.80 14.33 17.08
CA TRP A 298 -11.53 14.91 17.55
C TRP A 298 -11.69 15.84 18.74
N LYS A 299 -12.88 16.42 18.97
CA LYS A 299 -13.14 17.22 20.19
C LYS A 299 -12.96 16.43 21.48
N ASN A 300 -13.08 15.10 21.44
CA ASN A 300 -12.86 14.24 22.59
C ASN A 300 -11.39 13.84 22.78
N TRP A 301 -10.52 14.11 21.80
CA TRP A 301 -9.09 13.81 21.92
C TRP A 301 -8.40 14.87 22.77
N ASN A 302 -7.53 14.45 23.69
CA ASN A 302 -6.82 15.37 24.56
C ASN A 302 -5.60 15.97 23.86
N TRP A 303 -5.77 17.12 23.21
CA TRP A 303 -4.69 17.88 22.59
C TRP A 303 -4.52 19.19 23.34
N ARG A 304 -3.37 19.36 23.98
CA ARG A 304 -3.07 20.50 24.87
C ARG A 304 -1.86 21.27 24.35
N SER A 305 -1.85 22.55 24.66
CA SER A 305 -0.70 23.44 24.52
C SER A 305 -0.59 24.23 25.82
N GLU A 306 0.59 24.19 26.44
CA GLU A 306 0.85 24.82 27.73
C GLU A 306 2.19 25.57 27.63
N ASP A 307 2.19 26.86 27.96
CA ASP A 307 3.37 27.74 27.91
C ASP A 307 4.07 27.86 26.54
N ASP A 308 3.38 27.55 25.44
CA ASP A 308 3.90 27.69 24.08
C ASP A 308 3.88 29.15 23.59
N LEU A 309 5.00 29.58 22.98
CA LEU A 309 5.09 30.88 22.32
C LEU A 309 4.72 30.77 20.84
N TYR A 310 3.66 31.48 20.44
CA TYR A 310 3.23 31.59 19.04
C TYR A 310 3.73 32.87 18.39
N MET A 311 4.31 32.76 17.20
CA MET A 311 4.77 33.90 16.39
C MET A 311 4.13 33.89 15.01
N ASN A 312 4.10 35.03 14.32
CA ASN A 312 3.64 35.17 12.93
C ASN A 312 2.20 34.69 12.66
N GLY A 313 1.31 34.85 13.65
CA GLY A 313 -0.10 34.44 13.55
C GLY A 313 -0.32 32.93 13.69
N ALA A 314 0.68 32.17 14.15
CA ALA A 314 0.49 30.78 14.56
C ALA A 314 -0.48 30.70 15.74
N PHE A 315 -1.26 29.62 15.81
CA PHE A 315 -2.15 29.31 16.93
C PHE A 315 -2.33 27.79 17.02
N PHE A 316 -2.75 27.31 18.20
CA PHE A 316 -3.07 25.91 18.44
C PHE A 316 -4.53 25.76 18.86
N VAL A 317 -5.22 24.77 18.30
CA VAL A 317 -6.63 24.49 18.63
C VAL A 317 -6.67 23.31 19.59
N GLN A 318 -6.95 23.57 20.87
CA GLN A 318 -7.04 22.55 21.92
C GLN A 318 -8.33 21.71 21.82
N SER A 319 -8.33 20.51 22.41
CA SER A 319 -9.50 19.60 22.51
C SER A 319 -9.39 18.68 23.73
N GLY A 320 -10.50 18.07 24.16
CA GLY A 320 -10.56 17.10 25.26
C GLY A 320 -11.36 17.56 26.50
N LEU A 321 -11.74 16.59 27.34
CA LEU A 321 -12.46 16.76 28.60
C LEU A 321 -11.54 17.27 29.72
N ASP A 322 -11.06 18.52 29.65
CA ASP A 322 -10.57 19.25 30.85
C ASP A 322 -10.15 20.69 30.54
N THR A 323 -11.06 21.49 29.98
CA THR A 323 -10.84 22.95 29.93
C THR A 323 -11.04 23.62 31.31
N ALA A 324 -11.31 22.87 32.39
CA ALA A 324 -11.66 23.45 33.69
C ALA A 324 -11.30 22.68 35.00
N ALA A 325 -10.78 21.44 35.02
CA ALA A 325 -10.52 20.74 36.28
C ALA A 325 -9.15 20.04 36.38
N ARG A 326 -8.47 20.23 37.51
CA ARG A 326 -7.33 19.42 37.95
C ARG A 326 -7.85 18.07 38.45
N SER A 327 -8.16 17.10 37.60
CA SER A 327 -8.40 15.71 38.07
C SER A 327 -7.99 14.64 37.07
N ARG A 328 -6.73 14.22 37.26
CA ARG A 328 -5.98 13.06 36.78
C ARG A 328 -6.78 11.77 36.57
N THR A 329 -7.01 11.40 35.31
CA THR A 329 -6.88 10.01 34.81
C THR A 329 -6.89 10.02 33.28
N PHE A 330 -5.80 9.57 32.65
CA PHE A 330 -5.66 9.47 31.20
C PHE A 330 -5.64 8.02 30.71
N LEU A 331 -6.09 7.82 29.46
CA LEU A 331 -6.07 6.53 28.75
C LEU A 331 -4.66 6.20 28.22
N SER A 332 -4.41 4.90 28.10
CA SER A 332 -3.16 4.17 27.80
C SER A 332 -2.36 4.56 26.53
N SER A 333 -2.78 5.54 25.74
CA SER A 333 -2.26 5.83 24.39
C SER A 333 -1.86 7.30 24.15
N SER A 334 -1.49 8.03 25.20
CA SER A 334 -1.17 9.46 25.08
C SER A 334 0.26 9.72 24.58
N ILE A 335 0.40 10.45 23.48
CA ILE A 335 1.67 11.05 23.04
C ILE A 335 1.82 12.41 23.71
N VAL A 336 3.01 12.71 24.26
CA VAL A 336 3.32 14.04 24.77
C VAL A 336 4.59 14.56 24.10
N ILE A 337 4.46 15.67 23.38
CA ILE A 337 5.55 16.38 22.74
C ILE A 337 5.83 17.62 23.59
N VAL A 338 7.06 17.74 24.11
CA VAL A 338 7.54 18.97 24.77
C VAL A 338 8.56 19.62 23.86
N LEU A 339 8.19 20.71 23.19
CA LEU A 339 9.09 21.49 22.37
C LEU A 339 9.58 22.70 23.17
N THR A 340 10.88 22.77 23.43
CA THR A 340 11.52 24.02 23.89
C THR A 340 12.15 24.72 22.68
N GLU A 341 11.61 25.88 22.32
CA GLU A 341 12.05 26.82 21.26
C GLU A 341 12.59 26.21 19.94
N VAL A 342 11.72 26.14 18.91
CA VAL A 342 12.12 25.96 17.51
C VAL A 342 11.55 27.11 16.67
N ILE A 343 12.43 27.90 16.06
CA ILE A 343 12.07 28.93 15.08
C ILE A 343 11.65 28.23 13.78
N LEU A 344 10.34 28.04 13.57
CA LEU A 344 9.78 27.64 12.29
C LEU A 344 9.60 28.87 11.40
N ARG A 345 10.42 28.98 10.35
CA ARG A 345 10.27 29.98 9.27
C ARG A 345 9.38 29.39 8.16
N ARG A 346 8.38 30.17 7.76
CA ARG A 346 7.37 29.90 6.71
C ARG A 346 7.97 29.54 5.35
N GLU A 347 7.33 28.60 4.66
CA GLU A 347 6.90 28.76 3.26
C GLU A 347 5.50 28.16 3.06
N MET A 348 4.77 28.72 2.10
CA MET A 348 3.32 28.60 1.89
C MET A 348 3.02 27.79 0.61
N GLU A 349 1.78 27.31 0.54
CA GLU A 349 1.05 26.71 -0.61
C GLU A 349 1.27 25.22 -0.91
N PHE A 350 0.29 24.36 -0.55
CA PHE A 350 -0.09 23.19 -1.37
C PHE A 350 -1.44 22.52 -0.97
N HIS A 351 -2.53 23.27 -0.78
CA HIS A 351 -3.84 22.66 -0.44
C HIS A 351 -4.61 22.06 -1.64
N GLY A 352 -3.99 21.97 -2.84
CA GLY A 352 -4.66 21.50 -4.06
C GLY A 352 -4.31 20.09 -4.54
N ALA A 353 -3.21 19.48 -4.06
CA ALA A 353 -2.67 18.26 -4.68
C ALA A 353 -2.84 16.97 -3.87
N ALA A 354 -3.00 17.04 -2.55
CA ALA A 354 -3.15 15.85 -1.69
C ALA A 354 -4.37 14.99 -2.09
N ALA A 355 -5.51 15.64 -2.40
CA ALA A 355 -6.71 14.95 -2.90
C ALA A 355 -6.55 14.37 -4.32
N GLY A 356 -5.56 14.85 -5.08
CA GLY A 356 -5.19 14.30 -6.38
C GLY A 356 -4.33 13.03 -6.23
N PHE A 357 -3.37 13.07 -5.30
CA PHE A 357 -2.42 11.99 -5.05
C PHE A 357 -3.10 10.74 -4.48
N GLU A 358 -4.01 10.89 -3.51
CA GLU A 358 -4.81 9.78 -2.94
C GLU A 358 -5.67 9.09 -4.01
N ARG A 359 -6.28 9.87 -4.92
CA ARG A 359 -7.07 9.33 -6.03
C ARG A 359 -6.21 8.59 -7.05
N ILE A 360 -4.97 9.02 -7.27
CA ILE A 360 -4.02 8.35 -8.16
C ILE A 360 -3.57 7.03 -7.56
N PHE A 361 -3.23 7.00 -6.26
CA PHE A 361 -2.89 5.77 -5.55
C PHE A 361 -4.04 4.77 -5.51
N LEU A 362 -5.25 5.21 -5.17
CA LEU A 362 -6.43 4.34 -5.18
C LEU A 362 -6.71 3.78 -6.58
N LEU A 363 -6.52 4.58 -7.63
CA LEU A 363 -6.65 4.13 -9.01
C LEU A 363 -5.58 3.08 -9.36
N ALA A 364 -4.31 3.33 -9.02
CA ALA A 364 -3.20 2.41 -9.24
C ALA A 364 -3.39 1.08 -8.48
N PHE A 365 -3.93 1.14 -7.28
CA PHE A 365 -4.30 -0.02 -6.47
C PHE A 365 -5.44 -0.82 -7.12
N CYS A 366 -6.51 -0.16 -7.56
CA CYS A 366 -7.58 -0.83 -8.32
C CYS A 366 -7.07 -1.48 -9.62
N VAL A 367 -6.15 -0.81 -10.33
CA VAL A 367 -5.53 -1.36 -11.55
C VAL A 367 -4.74 -2.62 -11.24
N SER A 368 -3.84 -2.57 -10.26
CA SER A 368 -2.99 -3.71 -9.88
C SER A 368 -3.82 -4.89 -9.34
N GLY A 369 -4.85 -4.62 -8.53
CA GLY A 369 -5.78 -5.65 -8.02
C GLY A 369 -6.58 -6.33 -9.14
N ILE A 370 -7.13 -5.57 -10.10
CA ILE A 370 -7.83 -6.13 -11.27
C ILE A 370 -6.87 -6.92 -12.16
N TRP A 371 -5.62 -6.48 -12.31
CA TRP A 371 -4.67 -7.14 -13.19
C TRP A 371 -4.20 -8.46 -12.59
N SER A 372 -3.69 -8.44 -11.37
CA SER A 372 -3.19 -9.63 -10.66
C SER A 372 -4.26 -10.71 -10.54
N ALA A 373 -5.45 -10.38 -9.99
CA ALA A 373 -6.51 -11.35 -9.77
C ALA A 373 -6.98 -12.02 -11.06
N TYR A 374 -7.27 -11.25 -12.11
CA TYR A 374 -7.80 -11.85 -13.34
C TYR A 374 -6.75 -12.48 -14.26
N ILE A 375 -5.47 -12.09 -14.14
CA ILE A 375 -4.39 -12.82 -14.79
C ILE A 375 -4.25 -14.20 -14.13
N TYR A 376 -4.22 -14.24 -12.80
CA TYR A 376 -4.12 -15.50 -12.07
C TYR A 376 -5.37 -16.39 -12.26
N GLN A 377 -6.56 -15.80 -12.22
CA GLN A 377 -7.81 -16.49 -12.57
C GLN A 377 -7.77 -17.07 -13.99
N GLY A 378 -7.15 -16.36 -14.95
CA GLY A 378 -6.95 -16.86 -16.31
C GLY A 378 -6.04 -18.10 -16.35
N VAL A 379 -4.95 -18.10 -15.59
CA VAL A 379 -4.06 -19.26 -15.44
C VAL A 379 -4.78 -20.45 -14.80
N LEU A 380 -5.57 -20.20 -13.75
CA LEU A 380 -6.38 -21.24 -13.11
C LEU A 380 -7.44 -21.82 -14.07
N GLN A 381 -8.06 -20.97 -14.89
CA GLN A 381 -9.01 -21.43 -15.91
C GLN A 381 -8.33 -22.32 -16.95
N GLU A 382 -7.14 -21.93 -17.43
CA GLU A 382 -6.35 -22.74 -18.34
C GLU A 382 -5.97 -24.08 -17.69
N THR A 383 -5.52 -24.04 -16.43
CA THR A 383 -5.18 -25.23 -15.63
C THR A 383 -6.35 -26.18 -15.52
N VAL A 384 -7.54 -25.71 -15.12
CA VAL A 384 -8.75 -26.55 -15.03
C VAL A 384 -9.12 -27.16 -16.38
N SER A 385 -8.96 -26.42 -17.49
CA SER A 385 -9.31 -26.93 -18.82
C SER A 385 -8.28 -27.91 -19.42
N THR A 386 -7.02 -27.88 -18.98
CA THR A 386 -5.91 -28.63 -19.59
C THR A 386 -5.38 -29.77 -18.72
N LYS A 387 -5.50 -29.67 -17.39
CA LYS A 387 -5.09 -30.69 -16.43
C LYS A 387 -5.88 -31.97 -16.62
N LEU A 388 -5.16 -33.09 -16.53
CA LEU A 388 -5.72 -34.45 -16.55
C LEU A 388 -5.99 -34.87 -15.11
N PHE A 389 -7.24 -35.21 -14.79
CA PHE A 389 -7.67 -35.56 -13.44
C PHE A 389 -7.77 -37.08 -13.26
N GLY A 390 -7.26 -37.57 -12.12
CA GLY A 390 -7.29 -38.98 -11.75
C GLY A 390 -6.34 -39.89 -12.55
N PRO A 391 -6.26 -41.18 -12.19
CA PRO A 391 -5.41 -42.17 -12.86
C PRO A 391 -5.83 -42.48 -14.31
N ASP A 392 -7.09 -42.22 -14.65
CA ASP A 392 -7.66 -42.43 -16.00
C ASP A 392 -7.37 -41.27 -16.98
N GLY A 393 -6.84 -40.13 -16.48
CA GLY A 393 -6.47 -38.99 -17.30
C GLY A 393 -7.64 -38.29 -18.02
N LYS A 394 -8.78 -38.08 -17.34
CA LYS A 394 -9.94 -37.39 -17.93
C LYS A 394 -9.83 -35.87 -17.78
N ARG A 395 -10.36 -35.12 -18.76
CA ARG A 395 -10.36 -33.64 -18.75
C ARG A 395 -11.71 -33.09 -18.32
N PHE A 396 -11.70 -31.90 -17.72
CA PHE A 396 -12.94 -31.19 -17.39
C PHE A 396 -13.47 -30.43 -18.61
N GLU A 397 -14.55 -30.94 -19.22
CA GLU A 397 -15.11 -30.39 -20.46
C GLU A 397 -16.23 -29.36 -20.22
N HIS A 398 -16.82 -29.31 -19.02
CA HIS A 398 -18.01 -28.53 -18.70
C HIS A 398 -17.68 -27.09 -18.23
N LEU A 399 -16.93 -26.32 -19.02
CA LEU A 399 -16.45 -24.97 -18.65
C LEU A 399 -17.57 -23.97 -18.33
N SER A 400 -18.78 -24.18 -18.83
CA SER A 400 -19.96 -23.38 -18.47
C SER A 400 -20.22 -23.41 -16.96
N PHE A 401 -19.97 -24.55 -16.29
CA PHE A 401 -20.15 -24.75 -14.84
C PHE A 401 -19.33 -23.76 -13.99
N LEU A 402 -18.18 -23.31 -14.50
CA LEU A 402 -17.35 -22.31 -13.83
C LEU A 402 -18.11 -20.99 -13.58
N ASN A 403 -19.01 -20.60 -14.49
CA ASN A 403 -19.81 -19.37 -14.31
C ASN A 403 -20.84 -19.52 -13.18
N LEU A 404 -21.42 -20.71 -13.02
CA LEU A 404 -22.33 -20.99 -11.91
C LEU A 404 -21.58 -20.98 -10.59
N ALA A 405 -20.48 -21.73 -10.50
CA ALA A 405 -19.66 -21.82 -9.31
C ALA A 405 -19.14 -20.43 -8.89
N GLN A 406 -18.70 -19.62 -9.87
CA GLN A 406 -18.25 -18.24 -9.64
C GLN A 406 -19.36 -17.37 -9.04
N ASN A 407 -20.58 -17.42 -9.61
CA ASN A 407 -21.69 -16.62 -9.12
C ASN A 407 -22.11 -17.02 -7.70
N VAL A 408 -22.12 -18.32 -7.39
CA VAL A 408 -22.44 -18.82 -6.04
C VAL A 408 -21.39 -18.36 -5.03
N VAL A 409 -20.10 -18.53 -5.33
CA VAL A 409 -19.01 -18.13 -4.43
C VAL A 409 -19.00 -16.62 -4.23
N CYS A 410 -19.16 -15.82 -5.29
CA CYS A 410 -19.26 -14.36 -5.18
C CYS A 410 -20.50 -13.91 -4.38
N LEU A 411 -21.62 -14.61 -4.51
CA LEU A 411 -22.82 -14.34 -3.72
C LEU A 411 -22.56 -14.56 -2.23
N VAL A 412 -22.02 -15.73 -1.86
CA VAL A 412 -21.66 -16.05 -0.47
C VAL A 412 -20.64 -15.05 0.07
N TRP A 413 -19.60 -14.76 -0.71
CA TRP A 413 -18.58 -13.77 -0.36
C TRP A 413 -19.19 -12.40 -0.09
N SER A 414 -20.03 -11.89 -0.99
CA SER A 414 -20.67 -10.59 -0.84
C SER A 414 -21.55 -10.51 0.41
N PHE A 415 -22.25 -11.59 0.74
CA PHE A 415 -23.09 -11.67 1.93
C PHE A 415 -22.24 -11.62 3.22
N ILE A 416 -21.12 -12.37 3.24
CA ILE A 416 -20.15 -12.33 4.34
C ILE A 416 -19.59 -10.92 4.50
N MET A 417 -19.15 -10.27 3.41
CA MET A 417 -18.61 -8.90 3.45
C MET A 417 -19.62 -7.90 4.00
N ILE A 418 -20.88 -7.96 3.58
CA ILE A 418 -21.93 -7.06 4.07
C ILE A 418 -22.15 -7.28 5.58
N LYS A 419 -22.17 -8.53 6.04
CA LYS A 419 -22.40 -8.85 7.47
C LYS A 419 -21.23 -8.48 8.37
N LEU A 420 -20.00 -8.68 7.91
CA LEU A 420 -18.80 -8.42 8.71
C LEU A 420 -18.35 -6.95 8.67
N LEU A 421 -18.54 -6.28 7.54
CA LEU A 421 -17.87 -5.00 7.26
C LEU A 421 -18.80 -3.83 6.98
N SER A 422 -20.09 -4.08 6.69
CA SER A 422 -21.05 -3.01 6.41
C SER A 422 -21.87 -2.66 7.65
N LYS A 423 -21.74 -1.42 8.14
CA LYS A 423 -22.74 -0.85 9.09
C LYS A 423 -24.04 -0.69 8.31
N SER A 424 -25.13 -1.30 8.83
CA SER A 424 -26.45 -1.31 8.19
C SER A 424 -26.84 0.10 7.72
N SER A 425 -26.86 0.31 6.41
CA SER A 425 -27.32 1.55 5.80
C SER A 425 -28.70 1.30 5.22
N SER A 426 -29.71 1.98 5.76
CA SER A 426 -31.04 2.01 5.14
C SER A 426 -30.97 2.87 3.86
N GLY A 427 -31.27 2.27 2.71
CA GLY A 427 -31.43 2.98 1.43
C GLY A 427 -30.62 2.48 0.22
N GLY A 428 -30.09 1.26 0.22
CA GLY A 428 -29.50 0.62 -0.97
C GLY A 428 -30.52 0.31 -2.07
N ALA A 429 -30.07 0.12 -3.31
CA ALA A 429 -30.96 -0.25 -4.42
C ALA A 429 -31.65 -1.60 -4.18
N PRO A 430 -32.94 -1.76 -4.53
CA PRO A 430 -33.67 -3.01 -4.29
C PRO A 430 -33.16 -4.12 -5.23
N LEU A 431 -33.23 -5.39 -4.79
CA LEU A 431 -32.75 -6.54 -5.57
C LEU A 431 -33.35 -6.64 -6.98
N ARG A 432 -34.60 -6.18 -7.16
CA ARG A 432 -35.28 -6.08 -8.46
C ARG A 432 -34.65 -5.08 -9.44
N SER A 433 -33.67 -4.29 -9.03
CA SER A 433 -32.96 -3.39 -9.95
C SER A 433 -31.82 -4.11 -10.68
N TYR A 434 -31.39 -5.29 -10.19
CA TYR A 434 -30.20 -5.98 -10.70
C TYR A 434 -30.49 -7.13 -11.67
N TRP A 435 -31.75 -7.53 -11.88
CA TRP A 435 -32.06 -8.71 -12.71
C TRP A 435 -31.62 -8.53 -14.16
N SER A 436 -31.88 -7.37 -14.79
CA SER A 436 -31.53 -7.13 -16.19
C SER A 436 -30.01 -6.99 -16.44
N PRO A 437 -29.21 -6.25 -15.64
CA PRO A 437 -27.76 -6.25 -15.82
C PRO A 437 -27.15 -7.61 -15.47
N SER A 438 -27.72 -8.37 -14.54
CA SER A 438 -27.22 -9.70 -14.18
C SER A 438 -27.39 -10.74 -15.30
N ILE A 439 -28.54 -10.76 -15.95
CA ILE A 439 -28.81 -11.64 -17.10
C ILE A 439 -27.83 -11.34 -18.24
N THR A 440 -27.67 -10.06 -18.58
CA THR A 440 -26.76 -9.64 -19.66
C THR A 440 -25.30 -9.93 -19.33
N ASN A 441 -24.90 -9.77 -18.06
CA ASN A 441 -23.57 -10.15 -17.55
C ASN A 441 -23.33 -11.67 -17.48
N THR A 442 -24.38 -12.48 -17.59
CA THR A 442 -24.26 -13.95 -17.61
C THR A 442 -24.29 -14.49 -19.03
N ILE A 443 -25.25 -14.03 -19.84
CA ILE A 443 -25.44 -14.46 -21.22
C ILE A 443 -24.31 -13.93 -22.11
N GLY A 444 -23.88 -12.68 -21.92
CA GLY A 444 -22.83 -12.06 -22.73
C GLY A 444 -21.54 -12.90 -22.75
N PRO A 445 -20.92 -13.18 -21.59
CA PRO A 445 -19.73 -14.04 -21.52
C PRO A 445 -19.94 -15.43 -22.11
N ALA A 446 -21.12 -16.05 -21.91
CA ALA A 446 -21.45 -17.36 -22.48
C ALA A 446 -21.47 -17.33 -24.02
N MET A 447 -22.13 -16.35 -24.63
CA MET A 447 -22.08 -16.10 -26.08
C MET A 447 -20.65 -15.84 -26.56
N GLY A 448 -19.87 -15.17 -25.71
CA GLY A 448 -18.45 -14.96 -25.90
C GLY A 448 -17.60 -16.22 -25.85
N ILE A 449 -18.02 -17.32 -25.23
CA ILE A 449 -17.31 -18.60 -25.26
C ILE A 449 -17.80 -19.40 -26.48
N GLU A 450 -19.11 -19.39 -26.72
CA GLU A 450 -19.73 -20.06 -27.87
C GLU A 450 -19.19 -19.56 -29.23
N ALA A 451 -18.83 -18.27 -29.31
CA ALA A 451 -18.16 -17.73 -30.49
C ALA A 451 -16.87 -18.46 -30.86
N LEU A 452 -16.17 -19.13 -29.93
CA LEU A 452 -14.96 -19.92 -30.22
C LEU A 452 -15.22 -21.12 -31.14
N LYS A 453 -16.49 -21.57 -31.25
CA LYS A 453 -16.87 -22.62 -32.20
C LYS A 453 -16.86 -22.14 -33.66
N TYR A 454 -16.98 -20.83 -33.87
CA TYR A 454 -17.15 -20.21 -35.19
C TYR A 454 -15.96 -19.34 -35.61
N ILE A 455 -15.21 -18.79 -34.66
CA ILE A 455 -14.03 -17.97 -34.89
C ILE A 455 -12.87 -18.43 -34.00
N SER A 456 -11.63 -18.25 -34.48
CA SER A 456 -10.44 -18.63 -33.71
C SER A 456 -10.28 -17.77 -32.44
N TYR A 457 -9.64 -18.31 -31.40
CA TYR A 457 -9.35 -17.58 -30.17
C TYR A 457 -8.65 -16.22 -30.43
N PRO A 458 -7.63 -16.11 -31.32
CA PRO A 458 -7.05 -14.82 -31.70
C PRO A 458 -8.06 -13.85 -32.34
N ALA A 459 -8.93 -14.33 -33.24
CA ALA A 459 -9.97 -13.51 -33.87
C ALA A 459 -11.02 -13.03 -32.86
N GLN A 460 -11.34 -13.86 -31.88
CA GLN A 460 -12.23 -13.48 -30.78
C GLN A 460 -11.60 -12.44 -29.85
N VAL A 461 -10.33 -12.62 -29.46
CA VAL A 461 -9.59 -11.65 -28.63
C VAL A 461 -9.54 -10.30 -29.35
N LEU A 462 -9.34 -10.32 -30.68
CA LEU A 462 -9.37 -9.12 -31.51
C LEU A 462 -10.75 -8.45 -31.51
N ALA A 463 -11.81 -9.22 -31.79
CA ALA A 463 -13.18 -8.71 -31.79
C ALA A 463 -13.56 -8.13 -30.43
N LYS A 464 -13.22 -8.81 -29.32
CA LYS A 464 -13.47 -8.34 -27.94
C LYS A 464 -12.65 -7.10 -27.56
N SER A 465 -11.56 -6.81 -28.27
CA SER A 465 -10.73 -5.64 -28.00
C SER A 465 -11.32 -4.33 -28.54
N THR A 466 -12.36 -4.40 -29.38
CA THR A 466 -13.10 -3.23 -29.87
C THR A 466 -14.27 -2.84 -28.95
N LYS A 467 -14.32 -3.37 -27.71
CA LYS A 467 -15.38 -3.16 -26.70
C LYS A 467 -15.86 -1.71 -26.56
N MET A 468 -14.96 -0.74 -26.74
CA MET A 468 -15.29 0.68 -26.64
C MET A 468 -16.35 1.13 -27.67
N ILE A 469 -16.36 0.55 -28.88
CA ILE A 469 -17.33 0.90 -29.93
C ILE A 469 -18.74 0.44 -29.55
N PRO A 470 -19.01 -0.85 -29.25
CA PRO A 470 -20.34 -1.28 -28.82
C PRO A 470 -20.83 -0.59 -27.55
N VAL A 471 -19.95 -0.34 -26.58
CA VAL A 471 -20.31 0.36 -25.33
C VAL A 471 -20.76 1.80 -25.61
N MET A 472 -20.05 2.54 -26.46
CA MET A 472 -20.46 3.90 -26.84
C MET A 472 -21.78 3.90 -27.61
N LEU A 473 -21.97 2.95 -28.53
CA LEU A 473 -23.19 2.83 -29.32
C LEU A 473 -24.41 2.54 -28.43
N VAL A 474 -24.29 1.59 -27.50
CA VAL A 474 -25.35 1.29 -26.52
C VAL A 474 -25.63 2.50 -25.63
N GLY A 475 -24.60 3.19 -25.14
CA GLY A 475 -24.78 4.41 -24.34
C GLY A 475 -25.50 5.53 -25.10
N ALA A 476 -25.22 5.69 -26.39
CA ALA A 476 -25.90 6.68 -27.24
C ALA A 476 -27.35 6.30 -27.51
N LEU A 477 -27.60 5.03 -27.88
CA LEU A 477 -28.94 4.57 -28.32
C LEU A 477 -29.90 4.30 -27.15
N VAL A 478 -29.42 3.68 -26.06
CA VAL A 478 -30.27 3.25 -24.95
C VAL A 478 -30.43 4.36 -23.90
N TYR A 479 -29.39 5.17 -23.69
CA TYR A 479 -29.34 6.17 -22.61
C TYR A 479 -29.28 7.61 -23.12
N GLY A 480 -29.29 7.83 -24.44
CA GLY A 480 -29.28 9.17 -25.04
C GLY A 480 -27.99 9.96 -24.81
N ILE A 481 -26.87 9.30 -24.49
CA ILE A 481 -25.60 9.96 -24.17
C ILE A 481 -24.98 10.53 -25.45
N LYS A 482 -24.75 11.85 -25.49
CA LYS A 482 -24.05 12.52 -26.59
C LYS A 482 -22.54 12.51 -26.34
N TYR A 483 -21.80 11.93 -27.28
CA TYR A 483 -20.33 11.93 -27.26
C TYR A 483 -19.76 13.02 -28.16
N THR A 484 -18.60 13.54 -27.80
CA THR A 484 -17.88 14.57 -28.53
C THR A 484 -17.00 13.97 -29.64
N ILE A 485 -16.73 14.72 -30.71
CA ILE A 485 -15.87 14.26 -31.83
C ILE A 485 -14.53 13.67 -31.36
N PRO A 486 -13.80 14.28 -30.39
CA PRO A 486 -12.57 13.70 -29.88
C PRO A 486 -12.75 12.32 -29.23
N GLU A 487 -13.90 12.04 -28.60
CA GLU A 487 -14.19 10.72 -27.99
C GLU A 487 -14.41 9.64 -29.04
N TYR A 488 -15.02 9.99 -30.18
CA TYR A 488 -15.11 9.08 -31.32
C TYR A 488 -13.72 8.79 -31.91
N ILE A 489 -12.90 9.82 -32.13
CA ILE A 489 -11.53 9.67 -32.66
C ILE A 489 -10.70 8.74 -31.76
N CYS A 490 -10.72 8.93 -30.43
CA CYS A 490 -10.00 8.06 -29.49
C CYS A 490 -10.43 6.60 -29.61
N THR A 491 -11.73 6.36 -29.68
CA THR A 491 -12.30 5.02 -29.76
C THR A 491 -11.95 4.32 -31.08
N PHE A 492 -11.95 5.05 -32.20
CA PHE A 492 -11.47 4.53 -33.48
C PHE A 492 -9.96 4.28 -33.47
N LEU A 493 -9.16 5.13 -32.83
CA LEU A 493 -7.71 4.93 -32.70
C LEU A 493 -7.38 3.65 -31.91
N VAL A 494 -8.05 3.44 -30.76
CA VAL A 494 -7.86 2.23 -29.94
C VAL A 494 -8.34 0.98 -30.68
N ALA A 495 -9.55 0.99 -31.21
CA ALA A 495 -10.10 -0.16 -31.93
C ALA A 495 -9.30 -0.50 -33.19
N GLY A 496 -8.89 0.50 -33.96
CA GLY A 496 -8.09 0.36 -35.16
C GLY A 496 -6.66 -0.14 -34.86
N GLY A 497 -6.04 0.40 -33.80
CA GLY A 497 -4.71 -0.02 -33.36
C GLY A 497 -4.68 -1.48 -32.91
N VAL A 498 -5.64 -1.93 -32.10
CA VAL A 498 -5.71 -3.35 -31.70
C VAL A 498 -6.01 -4.25 -32.91
N SER A 499 -6.93 -3.84 -33.78
CA SER A 499 -7.25 -4.54 -35.04
C SER A 499 -6.03 -4.74 -35.94
N SER A 500 -5.27 -3.66 -36.16
CA SER A 500 -4.04 -3.66 -36.94
C SER A 500 -2.96 -4.56 -36.34
N PHE A 501 -2.74 -4.49 -35.02
CA PHE A 501 -1.74 -5.31 -34.33
C PHE A 501 -1.97 -6.81 -34.51
N ALA A 502 -3.22 -7.27 -34.37
CA ALA A 502 -3.53 -8.69 -34.50
C ALA A 502 -3.50 -9.17 -35.96
N LEU A 503 -3.92 -8.35 -36.92
CA LEU A 503 -3.82 -8.67 -38.35
C LEU A 503 -2.36 -8.83 -38.78
N LEU A 504 -1.46 -7.99 -38.26
CA LEU A 504 -0.01 -8.07 -38.53
C LEU A 504 0.65 -9.31 -37.92
N LYS A 505 0.06 -9.94 -36.89
CA LYS A 505 0.55 -11.18 -36.27
C LYS A 505 -0.01 -12.45 -36.94
N THR A 506 -1.00 -12.32 -37.82
CA THR A 506 -1.78 -13.45 -38.36
C THR A 506 -1.21 -13.96 -39.69
N SER A 507 -0.90 -15.27 -39.78
CA SER A 507 -0.39 -15.88 -41.03
C SER A 507 -1.43 -15.88 -42.17
N SER A 508 -0.99 -15.90 -43.43
CA SER A 508 -1.86 -15.98 -44.62
C SER A 508 -2.82 -17.19 -44.60
N LYS A 509 -2.41 -18.31 -43.98
CA LYS A 509 -3.25 -19.52 -43.78
C LYS A 509 -4.38 -19.29 -42.77
N THR A 510 -4.17 -18.42 -41.80
CA THR A 510 -5.14 -18.06 -40.75
C THR A 510 -6.16 -17.03 -41.27
N ILE A 511 -5.77 -16.12 -42.16
CA ILE A 511 -6.68 -15.16 -42.82
C ILE A 511 -7.77 -15.89 -43.64
N LYS A 512 -7.42 -16.98 -44.32
CA LYS A 512 -8.41 -17.84 -45.00
C LYS A 512 -9.37 -18.56 -44.03
N LYS A 513 -8.92 -18.89 -42.80
CA LYS A 513 -9.80 -19.42 -41.74
C LYS A 513 -10.69 -18.35 -41.09
N LEU A 514 -10.28 -17.08 -41.10
CA LEU A 514 -11.11 -15.95 -40.63
C LEU A 514 -12.33 -15.71 -41.54
N ALA A 515 -12.32 -16.21 -42.78
CA ALA A 515 -13.37 -16.07 -43.79
C ALA A 515 -14.23 -17.34 -43.98
N HIS A 516 -14.33 -18.20 -42.96
CA HIS A 516 -15.21 -19.38 -43.01
C HIS A 516 -16.69 -18.93 -43.13
N PRO A 517 -17.58 -19.65 -43.85
CA PRO A 517 -18.98 -19.23 -44.07
C PRO A 517 -19.79 -18.92 -42.80
N ASN A 518 -19.43 -19.50 -41.65
CA ASN A 518 -20.08 -19.25 -40.36
C ASN A 518 -19.38 -18.17 -39.49
N ALA A 519 -18.32 -17.54 -39.99
CA ALA A 519 -17.61 -16.46 -39.29
C ALA A 519 -18.50 -15.25 -38.95
N PRO A 520 -19.48 -14.82 -39.81
CA PRO A 520 -20.40 -13.74 -39.45
C PRO A 520 -21.20 -14.01 -38.17
N LEU A 521 -21.57 -15.27 -37.93
CA LEU A 521 -22.28 -15.67 -36.71
C LEU A 521 -21.37 -15.57 -35.48
N GLY A 522 -20.10 -16.00 -35.57
CA GLY A 522 -19.12 -15.85 -34.49
C GLY A 522 -18.78 -14.40 -34.16
N TYR A 523 -18.62 -13.53 -35.16
CA TYR A 523 -18.43 -12.09 -34.95
C TYR A 523 -19.71 -11.42 -34.43
N GLY A 524 -20.89 -11.87 -34.87
CA GLY A 524 -22.19 -11.43 -34.34
C GLY A 524 -22.38 -11.77 -32.87
N LEU A 525 -22.01 -12.99 -32.44
CA LEU A 525 -21.99 -13.39 -31.04
C LEU A 525 -21.02 -12.56 -30.20
N CYS A 526 -19.85 -12.21 -30.75
CA CYS A 526 -18.92 -11.30 -30.09
C CYS A 526 -19.49 -9.88 -29.95
N PHE A 527 -20.15 -9.36 -30.99
CA PHE A 527 -20.80 -8.06 -30.93
C PHE A 527 -21.91 -8.03 -29.88
N LEU A 528 -22.79 -9.05 -29.86
CA LEU A 528 -23.86 -9.17 -28.88
C LEU A 528 -23.34 -9.27 -27.45
N ASN A 529 -22.28 -10.05 -27.22
CA ASN A 529 -21.58 -10.09 -25.94
C ASN A 529 -21.11 -8.68 -25.51
N LEU A 530 -20.42 -7.96 -26.40
CA LEU A 530 -19.93 -6.61 -26.10
C LEU A 530 -21.07 -5.59 -25.89
N ALA A 531 -22.18 -5.74 -26.59
CA ALA A 531 -23.37 -4.91 -26.41
C ALA A 531 -24.03 -5.17 -25.05
N PHE A 532 -24.13 -6.44 -24.63
CA PHE A 532 -24.62 -6.83 -23.30
C PHE A 532 -23.68 -6.35 -22.18
N ASP A 533 -22.37 -6.43 -22.40
CA ASP A 533 -21.37 -5.81 -21.54
C ASP A 533 -21.61 -4.29 -21.41
N GLY A 534 -21.84 -3.59 -22.52
CA GLY A 534 -22.13 -2.15 -22.52
C GLY A 534 -23.42 -1.80 -21.78
N PHE A 535 -24.48 -2.58 -22.02
CA PHE A 535 -25.76 -2.44 -21.33
C PHE A 535 -25.62 -2.67 -19.82
N THR A 536 -24.89 -3.71 -19.41
CA THR A 536 -24.61 -4.01 -18.00
C THR A 536 -23.93 -2.82 -17.31
N ASN A 537 -22.83 -2.32 -17.92
CA ASN A 537 -22.06 -1.21 -17.36
C ASN A 537 -22.88 0.07 -17.24
N ALA A 538 -23.65 0.41 -18.27
CA ALA A 538 -24.51 1.59 -18.26
C ALA A 538 -25.67 1.48 -17.24
N THR A 539 -26.24 0.28 -17.09
CA THR A 539 -27.29 0.03 -16.09
C THR A 539 -26.73 0.12 -14.66
N GLN A 540 -25.51 -0.38 -14.42
CA GLN A 540 -24.82 -0.25 -13.13
C GLN A 540 -24.55 1.21 -12.76
N ASP A 541 -24.09 2.03 -13.70
CA ASP A 541 -23.91 3.47 -13.48
C ASP A 541 -25.26 4.17 -13.18
N SER A 542 -26.33 3.80 -13.89
CA SER A 542 -27.69 4.33 -13.67
C SER A 542 -28.25 3.97 -12.28
N ILE A 543 -28.08 2.72 -11.84
CA ILE A 543 -28.48 2.27 -10.50
C ILE A 543 -27.74 3.08 -9.43
N LYS A 544 -26.43 3.27 -9.59
CA LYS A 544 -25.62 4.04 -8.64
C LYS A 544 -25.99 5.51 -8.61
N ALA A 545 -26.29 6.12 -9.75
CA ALA A 545 -26.76 7.50 -9.82
C ALA A 545 -28.13 7.67 -9.13
N ARG A 546 -29.01 6.68 -9.23
CA ARG A 546 -30.34 6.68 -8.62
C ARG A 546 -30.32 6.36 -7.12
N PHE A 547 -29.39 5.50 -6.69
CA PHE A 547 -29.25 5.03 -5.31
C PHE A 547 -27.82 5.25 -4.80
N PRO A 548 -27.44 6.49 -4.44
CA PRO A 548 -26.06 6.86 -4.09
C PRO A 548 -25.54 6.20 -2.79
N LYS A 549 -26.44 5.66 -1.94
CA LYS A 549 -26.07 4.90 -0.73
C LYS A 549 -25.70 3.44 -1.01
N THR A 550 -25.84 2.98 -2.25
CA THR A 550 -25.53 1.59 -2.62
C THR A 550 -24.02 1.33 -2.54
N SER A 551 -23.63 0.39 -1.69
CA SER A 551 -22.26 -0.07 -1.55
C SER A 551 -21.83 -1.01 -2.69
N ALA A 552 -20.52 -1.16 -2.90
CA ALA A 552 -19.97 -2.06 -3.92
C ALA A 552 -20.40 -3.53 -3.71
N TRP A 553 -20.50 -3.97 -2.45
CA TRP A 553 -20.90 -5.33 -2.10
C TRP A 553 -22.39 -5.59 -2.34
N GLU A 554 -23.27 -4.59 -2.16
CA GLU A 554 -24.68 -4.72 -2.50
C GLU A 554 -24.89 -4.89 -4.01
N ILE A 555 -24.10 -4.19 -4.83
CA ILE A 555 -24.09 -4.38 -6.29
C ILE A 555 -23.60 -5.80 -6.62
N MET A 556 -22.51 -6.25 -6.01
CA MET A 556 -21.98 -7.61 -6.21
C MET A 556 -22.99 -8.68 -5.80
N LEU A 557 -23.66 -8.51 -4.66
CA LEU A 557 -24.68 -9.42 -4.16
C LEU A 557 -25.87 -9.50 -5.12
N GLY A 558 -26.43 -8.35 -5.52
CA GLY A 558 -27.58 -8.31 -6.43
C GLY A 558 -27.29 -8.91 -7.80
N MET A 559 -26.09 -8.64 -8.35
CA MET A 559 -25.66 -9.19 -9.63
C MET A 559 -25.47 -10.71 -9.57
N ASN A 560 -24.78 -11.21 -8.55
CA ASN A 560 -24.50 -12.65 -8.44
C ASN A 560 -25.71 -13.45 -7.98
N PHE A 561 -26.67 -12.85 -7.27
CA PHE A 561 -27.94 -13.48 -6.88
C PHE A 561 -28.77 -13.88 -8.11
N TRP A 562 -29.07 -12.91 -8.98
CA TRP A 562 -29.83 -13.18 -10.21
C TRP A 562 -29.03 -14.05 -11.20
N GLY A 563 -27.70 -13.92 -11.21
CA GLY A 563 -26.83 -14.71 -12.07
C GLY A 563 -26.83 -16.17 -11.64
N THR A 564 -26.86 -16.44 -10.33
CA THR A 564 -27.01 -17.79 -9.78
C THR A 564 -28.34 -18.41 -10.19
N ILE A 565 -29.46 -17.70 -10.00
CA ILE A 565 -30.79 -18.19 -10.40
C ILE A 565 -30.80 -18.59 -11.88
N TYR A 566 -30.31 -17.72 -12.76
CA TYR A 566 -30.26 -18.00 -14.19
C TYR A 566 -29.39 -19.22 -14.52
N ASN A 567 -28.18 -19.29 -13.97
CA ASN A 567 -27.27 -20.41 -14.27
C ASN A 567 -27.77 -21.75 -13.71
N VAL A 568 -28.44 -21.75 -12.55
CA VAL A 568 -29.06 -22.96 -12.01
C VAL A 568 -30.15 -23.47 -12.95
N ILE A 569 -31.03 -22.58 -13.43
CA ILE A 569 -32.06 -22.94 -14.41
C ILE A 569 -31.43 -23.48 -15.70
N TYR A 570 -30.39 -22.81 -16.21
CA TYR A 570 -29.70 -23.21 -17.44
C TYR A 570 -29.02 -24.59 -17.31
N MET A 571 -28.38 -24.88 -16.18
CA MET A 571 -27.57 -26.10 -16.02
C MET A 571 -28.33 -27.31 -15.47
N PHE A 572 -29.37 -27.09 -14.69
CA PHE A 572 -30.11 -28.15 -13.98
C PHE A 572 -31.59 -28.23 -14.37
N GLY A 573 -32.11 -27.26 -15.14
CA GLY A 573 -33.51 -27.23 -15.56
C GLY A 573 -33.91 -28.33 -16.55
N TRP A 574 -32.95 -28.99 -17.19
CA TRP A 574 -33.18 -30.13 -18.09
C TRP A 574 -32.54 -31.42 -17.54
N PRO A 575 -33.19 -32.60 -17.70
CA PRO A 575 -32.70 -33.88 -17.15
C PRO A 575 -31.28 -34.28 -17.60
N ASN A 576 -30.85 -33.87 -18.80
CA ASN A 576 -29.50 -34.11 -19.35
C ASN A 576 -28.65 -32.83 -19.33
N GLY A 577 -28.88 -31.95 -18.35
CA GLY A 577 -28.14 -30.69 -18.22
C GLY A 577 -26.67 -30.93 -17.87
N SER A 578 -25.78 -30.17 -18.51
CA SER A 578 -24.32 -30.23 -18.26
C SER A 578 -23.93 -30.00 -16.80
N GLY A 579 -24.80 -29.41 -15.97
CA GLY A 579 -24.57 -29.24 -14.54
C GLY A 579 -24.49 -30.55 -13.78
N TYR A 580 -25.31 -31.55 -14.12
CA TYR A 580 -25.31 -32.85 -13.45
C TYR A 580 -24.02 -33.63 -13.71
N GLU A 581 -23.52 -33.56 -14.94
CA GLU A 581 -22.26 -34.19 -15.35
C GLU A 581 -21.05 -33.50 -14.70
N ALA A 582 -21.04 -32.17 -14.65
CA ALA A 582 -20.00 -31.41 -13.98
C ALA A 582 -19.92 -31.70 -12.46
N VAL A 583 -21.07 -31.82 -11.78
CA VAL A 583 -21.12 -32.16 -10.36
C VAL A 583 -20.62 -33.59 -10.13
N ARG A 584 -21.04 -34.56 -10.96
CA ARG A 584 -20.56 -35.94 -10.87
C ARG A 584 -19.05 -36.02 -11.06
N PHE A 585 -18.50 -35.29 -12.04
CA PHE A 585 -17.05 -35.21 -12.26
C PHE A 585 -16.31 -34.66 -11.04
N CYS A 586 -16.84 -33.63 -10.37
CA CYS A 586 -16.24 -33.07 -9.15
C CYS A 586 -16.30 -34.04 -7.95
N GLN A 587 -17.33 -34.90 -7.90
CA GLN A 587 -17.44 -35.96 -6.87
C GLN A 587 -16.44 -37.09 -7.09
N GLU A 588 -16.22 -37.48 -8.35
CA GLU A 588 -15.23 -38.50 -8.74
C GLU A 588 -13.79 -37.98 -8.62
N HIS A 589 -13.56 -36.68 -8.85
CA HIS A 589 -12.25 -36.03 -8.83
C HIS A 589 -12.25 -34.79 -7.92
N PRO A 590 -12.04 -34.94 -6.59
CA PRO A 590 -12.08 -33.82 -5.65
C PRO A 590 -11.00 -32.74 -5.90
N GLU A 591 -9.89 -33.11 -6.55
CA GLU A 591 -8.87 -32.16 -6.99
C GLU A 591 -9.43 -31.12 -7.98
N ALA A 592 -10.34 -31.53 -8.87
CA ALA A 592 -10.99 -30.61 -9.80
C ALA A 592 -11.88 -29.61 -9.05
N ALA A 593 -12.58 -30.06 -8.00
CA ALA A 593 -13.39 -29.18 -7.15
C ALA A 593 -12.54 -28.12 -6.44
N TRP A 594 -11.33 -28.49 -5.99
CA TRP A 594 -10.38 -27.56 -5.37
C TRP A 594 -9.87 -26.52 -6.37
N ASP A 595 -9.46 -26.95 -7.56
CA ASP A 595 -8.98 -26.04 -8.62
C ASP A 595 -10.10 -25.07 -9.06
N ILE A 596 -11.35 -25.54 -9.14
CA ILE A 596 -12.54 -24.72 -9.41
C ILE A 596 -12.81 -23.72 -8.27
N LEU A 597 -12.67 -24.16 -7.02
CA LEU A 597 -12.86 -23.28 -5.85
C LEU A 597 -11.82 -22.15 -5.84
N MET A 598 -10.55 -22.46 -6.08
CA MET A 598 -9.49 -21.46 -6.19
C MET A 598 -9.74 -20.47 -7.33
N PHE A 599 -10.18 -20.97 -8.50
CA PHE A 599 -10.62 -20.13 -9.61
C PHE A 599 -11.73 -19.15 -9.17
N CYS A 600 -12.74 -19.66 -8.45
CA CYS A 600 -13.88 -18.85 -8.01
C CYS A 600 -13.50 -17.81 -6.95
N LEU A 601 -12.64 -18.16 -6.01
CA LEU A 601 -12.18 -17.26 -4.96
C LEU A 601 -11.31 -16.14 -5.53
N CYS A 602 -10.40 -16.48 -6.44
CA CYS A 602 -9.62 -15.49 -7.18
C CYS A 602 -10.52 -14.53 -7.98
N GLY A 603 -11.55 -15.07 -8.64
CA GLY A 603 -12.56 -14.27 -9.33
C GLY A 603 -13.39 -13.38 -8.40
N ALA A 604 -13.69 -13.84 -7.17
CA ALA A 604 -14.40 -13.04 -6.18
C ALA A 604 -13.55 -11.84 -5.74
N VAL A 605 -12.26 -12.03 -5.51
CA VAL A 605 -11.33 -10.92 -5.23
C VAL A 605 -11.23 -9.96 -6.43
N GLY A 606 -11.16 -10.47 -7.65
CA GLY A 606 -11.19 -9.64 -8.86
C GLY A 606 -12.47 -8.80 -8.99
N GLN A 607 -13.64 -9.41 -8.72
CA GLN A 607 -14.93 -8.71 -8.78
C GLN A 607 -15.03 -7.60 -7.73
N ASN A 608 -14.47 -7.81 -6.54
CA ASN A 608 -14.39 -6.79 -5.50
C ASN A 608 -13.71 -5.52 -6.01
N PHE A 609 -12.56 -5.63 -6.70
CA PHE A 609 -11.89 -4.47 -7.30
C PHE A 609 -12.67 -3.85 -8.47
N ILE A 610 -13.37 -4.65 -9.27
CA ILE A 610 -14.24 -4.14 -10.34
C ILE A 610 -15.34 -3.26 -9.73
N PHE A 611 -16.07 -3.77 -8.75
CA PHE A 611 -17.18 -3.04 -8.14
C PHE A 611 -16.68 -1.83 -7.33
N LEU A 612 -15.52 -1.92 -6.68
CA LEU A 612 -14.86 -0.76 -6.07
C LEU A 612 -14.51 0.30 -7.12
N THR A 613 -13.94 -0.11 -8.26
CA THR A 613 -13.59 0.81 -9.36
C THR A 613 -14.82 1.46 -9.95
N ILE A 614 -15.90 0.72 -10.17
CA ILE A 614 -17.19 1.27 -10.62
C ILE A 614 -17.75 2.22 -9.55
N SER A 615 -17.62 1.87 -8.27
CA SER A 615 -18.08 2.69 -7.15
C SER A 615 -17.28 3.98 -6.93
N GLN A 616 -15.99 4.03 -7.29
CA GLN A 616 -15.17 5.23 -7.08
C GLN A 616 -14.93 6.04 -8.36
N PHE A 617 -14.73 5.35 -9.49
CA PHE A 617 -14.30 5.96 -10.77
C PHE A 617 -15.31 5.75 -11.92
N GLY A 618 -16.34 4.92 -11.73
CA GLY A 618 -17.40 4.65 -12.71
C GLY A 618 -17.08 3.51 -13.69
N SER A 619 -18.10 3.01 -14.40
CA SER A 619 -17.97 1.85 -15.30
C SER A 619 -17.00 2.06 -16.47
N LEU A 620 -16.87 3.30 -16.92
CA LEU A 620 -16.01 3.63 -18.04
C LEU A 620 -14.52 3.61 -17.66
N ALA A 621 -14.15 3.99 -16.44
CA ALA A 621 -12.79 3.83 -15.93
C ALA A 621 -12.44 2.34 -15.79
N ASN A 622 -13.36 1.54 -15.25
CA ASN A 622 -13.23 0.08 -15.19
C ASN A 622 -13.04 -0.56 -16.58
N THR A 623 -13.80 -0.10 -17.58
CA THR A 623 -13.66 -0.56 -18.97
C THR A 623 -12.29 -0.21 -19.55
N THR A 624 -11.77 0.99 -19.29
CA THR A 624 -10.42 1.37 -19.71
C THR A 624 -9.36 0.45 -19.08
N ILE A 625 -9.40 0.26 -17.75
CA ILE A 625 -8.45 -0.58 -17.00
C ILE A 625 -8.45 -2.03 -17.51
N THR A 626 -9.64 -2.62 -17.70
CA THR A 626 -9.78 -4.01 -18.17
C THR A 626 -9.39 -4.19 -19.63
N THR A 627 -9.57 -3.16 -20.46
CA THR A 627 -9.13 -3.17 -21.88
C THR A 627 -7.62 -3.03 -21.99
N THR A 628 -7.02 -2.11 -21.22
CA THR A 628 -5.56 -1.95 -21.15
C THR A 628 -4.89 -3.23 -20.66
N ARG A 629 -5.46 -3.92 -19.66
CA ARG A 629 -4.96 -5.24 -19.20
C ARG A 629 -4.79 -6.21 -20.36
N LYS A 630 -5.85 -6.43 -21.14
CA LYS A 630 -5.84 -7.40 -22.26
C LYS A 630 -4.78 -7.04 -23.29
N PHE A 631 -4.65 -5.77 -23.61
CA PHE A 631 -3.66 -5.31 -24.58
C PHE A 631 -2.23 -5.46 -24.07
N VAL A 632 -1.96 -5.07 -22.82
CA VAL A 632 -0.64 -5.22 -22.19
C VAL A 632 -0.27 -6.70 -22.05
N SER A 633 -1.19 -7.58 -21.68
CA SER A 633 -0.95 -9.02 -21.64
C SER A 633 -0.56 -9.59 -23.01
N ILE A 634 -1.18 -9.11 -24.10
CA ILE A 634 -0.83 -9.52 -25.47
C ILE A 634 0.59 -9.07 -25.85
N VAL A 635 0.97 -7.84 -25.49
CA VAL A 635 2.31 -7.31 -25.75
C VAL A 635 3.36 -8.06 -24.93
N VAL A 636 3.14 -8.21 -23.62
CA VAL A 636 4.05 -8.92 -22.69
C VAL A 636 4.22 -10.37 -23.09
N SER A 637 3.13 -11.09 -23.40
CA SER A 637 3.21 -12.46 -23.92
C SER A 637 4.06 -12.55 -25.19
N SER A 638 3.93 -11.59 -26.12
CA SER A 638 4.72 -11.59 -27.35
C SER A 638 6.22 -11.35 -27.10
N LEU A 639 6.56 -10.51 -26.12
CA LEU A 639 7.94 -10.21 -25.73
C LEU A 639 8.59 -11.40 -24.99
N ILE A 640 7.85 -12.04 -24.08
CA ILE A 640 8.31 -13.21 -23.32
C ILE A 640 8.49 -14.45 -24.22
N SER A 641 7.65 -14.62 -25.25
CA SER A 641 7.79 -15.73 -26.23
C SER A 641 8.97 -15.57 -27.21
N GLY A 642 9.87 -14.61 -27.00
CA GLY A 642 11.09 -14.45 -27.81
C GLY A 642 10.87 -14.03 -29.27
N ASN A 643 9.67 -13.56 -29.62
CA ASN A 643 9.33 -13.10 -30.97
C ASN A 643 9.33 -11.56 -31.01
N PRO A 644 10.42 -10.90 -31.46
CA PRO A 644 10.50 -9.45 -31.48
C PRO A 644 9.39 -8.85 -32.37
N LEU A 645 8.70 -7.85 -31.83
CA LEU A 645 7.61 -7.17 -32.54
C LEU A 645 8.16 -6.44 -33.76
N SER A 646 7.51 -6.62 -34.91
CA SER A 646 7.84 -5.90 -36.14
C SER A 646 7.62 -4.39 -35.98
N PRO A 647 8.31 -3.54 -36.77
CA PRO A 647 8.11 -2.09 -36.74
C PRO A 647 6.65 -1.67 -36.97
N LYS A 648 5.92 -2.40 -37.83
CA LYS A 648 4.49 -2.16 -38.09
C LYS A 648 3.62 -2.46 -36.86
N GLN A 649 3.98 -3.47 -36.06
CA GLN A 649 3.28 -3.79 -34.81
C GLN A 649 3.55 -2.72 -33.73
N TRP A 650 4.76 -2.15 -33.70
CA TRP A 650 5.05 -1.00 -32.83
C TRP A 650 4.23 0.24 -33.18
N THR A 651 3.97 0.49 -34.47
CA THR A 651 3.03 1.55 -34.89
C THR A 651 1.62 1.30 -34.34
N SER A 652 1.14 0.06 -34.39
CA SER A 652 -0.17 -0.30 -33.81
C SER A 652 -0.20 -0.12 -32.29
N VAL A 653 0.89 -0.43 -31.58
CA VAL A 653 1.04 -0.18 -30.13
C VAL A 653 0.97 1.32 -29.82
N ALA A 654 1.74 2.15 -30.54
CA ALA A 654 1.74 3.60 -30.37
C ALA A 654 0.34 4.21 -30.62
N MET A 655 -0.38 3.71 -31.62
CA MET A 655 -1.74 4.13 -31.94
C MET A 655 -2.73 3.87 -30.79
N VAL A 656 -2.64 2.69 -30.15
CA VAL A 656 -3.49 2.32 -29.01
C VAL A 656 -3.19 3.19 -27.78
N PHE A 657 -1.92 3.34 -27.42
CA PHE A 657 -1.53 4.17 -26.26
C PHE A 657 -1.88 5.64 -26.47
N SER A 658 -1.73 6.17 -27.69
CA SER A 658 -2.13 7.54 -28.01
C SER A 658 -3.65 7.75 -27.83
N GLY A 659 -4.47 6.81 -28.35
CA GLY A 659 -5.92 6.87 -28.19
C GLY A 659 -6.37 6.80 -26.72
N LEU A 660 -5.73 5.95 -25.91
CA LEU A 660 -6.01 5.86 -24.46
C LEU A 660 -5.61 7.14 -23.71
N SER A 661 -4.43 7.69 -24.00
CA SER A 661 -3.93 8.91 -23.37
C SER A 661 -4.82 10.12 -23.65
N ILE A 662 -5.25 10.30 -24.91
CA ILE A 662 -6.17 11.39 -25.29
C ILE A 662 -7.52 11.21 -24.60
N GLN A 663 -8.03 9.97 -24.51
CA GLN A 663 -9.31 9.70 -23.83
C GLN A 663 -9.26 10.05 -22.33
N ILE A 664 -8.16 9.72 -21.65
CA ILE A 664 -7.93 10.06 -20.24
C ILE A 664 -7.89 11.59 -20.08
N PHE A 665 -7.16 12.28 -20.94
CA PHE A 665 -7.03 13.74 -20.93
C PHE A 665 -8.37 14.46 -21.15
N LEU A 666 -9.16 14.05 -22.15
CA LEU A 666 -10.47 14.64 -22.45
C LEU A 666 -11.45 14.51 -21.28
N LYS A 667 -11.42 13.38 -20.56
CA LYS A 667 -12.25 13.18 -19.37
C LYS A 667 -11.80 14.02 -18.21
N TRP A 668 -10.50 14.11 -17.95
CA TRP A 668 -9.95 14.98 -16.93
C TRP A 668 -10.43 16.43 -17.15
N LYS A 669 -10.38 16.90 -18.39
CA LYS A 669 -10.89 18.23 -18.79
C LYS A 669 -12.40 18.40 -18.53
N LYS A 670 -13.24 17.40 -18.85
CA LYS A 670 -14.69 17.43 -18.56
C LYS A 670 -14.99 17.47 -17.06
N LEU A 671 -14.20 16.76 -16.24
CA LEU A 671 -14.31 16.75 -14.79
C LEU A 671 -13.93 18.09 -14.15
N GLN A 672 -12.89 18.76 -14.68
CA GLN A 672 -12.51 20.10 -14.23
C GLN A 672 -13.62 21.12 -14.52
N ARG A 673 -14.19 21.12 -15.74
CA ARG A 673 -15.31 22.01 -16.09
C ARG A 673 -16.52 21.84 -15.19
N ARG A 674 -16.92 20.60 -14.89
CA ARG A 674 -18.04 20.34 -13.95
C ARG A 674 -17.76 20.82 -12.52
N LYS A 675 -16.49 20.86 -12.09
CA LYS A 675 -16.10 21.41 -10.78
C LYS A 675 -16.13 22.94 -10.80
N GLU A 676 -15.74 23.56 -11.90
CA GLU A 676 -15.84 25.01 -12.11
C GLU A 676 -17.31 25.45 -12.13
N ASP A 677 -18.17 24.76 -12.88
CA ASP A 677 -19.61 25.04 -12.95
C ASP A 677 -20.32 24.91 -11.58
N LYS A 678 -19.90 23.93 -10.76
CA LYS A 678 -20.41 23.74 -9.38
C LYS A 678 -19.85 24.73 -8.35
N LYS A 679 -18.74 25.40 -8.66
CA LYS A 679 -18.20 26.50 -7.83
C LYS A 679 -18.82 27.83 -8.21
N ALA A 680 -19.33 27.96 -9.43
CA ALA A 680 -19.98 29.16 -9.95
C ALA A 680 -21.49 29.22 -9.67
N ALA A 681 -22.12 28.07 -9.40
CA ALA A 681 -23.50 27.93 -8.92
C ALA A 681 -23.53 27.74 -7.40
#